data_AF-R7BGF6-F1
#
_entry.id   AF-R7BGF6-F1
#
_cell.length_a   1.000
_cell.length_b   1.000
_cell.length_c   1.000
_cell.angle_alpha   90.00
_cell.angle_beta   90.00
_cell.angle_gamma   90.00
#
_symmetry.space_group_name_H-M   'P 1'
#
loop_
_entity.id
_entity.type
_entity.pdbx_description
1 polymer ?
#
loop_
_entity_poly.entity_id
_entity_poly.type
_entity_poly.pdbx_seq_one_letter_code
_entity_poly.pdbx_strand_id
1 'polypeptide(L)'
;MDWELQSGGAVKILCSEQNEAAKIAAHNLADDIGKVFSGKIAVTLSFSGEAHGRAGETAEDDACRNGSGTVIVIRQAELGHREAYSHSVKDGVLYIEGQDRRGIIYGIYELSRWLGVSPWYYFADVPVKHRDKAVLPGGYFYTDYPSVEYRGIFINDEEELDKWVRLHLGEETIGVKAYEKIFELLLRLGANYIWPAMHVNSFNVKRENGELADRMGIVVGTSHCDMLMRSNNREWYPWLEKKGYEDVEYDYSIPGKNRDALNEYWRESVEQNKDFEVGYTLGMRGIHDSGFETKSLKGLQGEELRKAKIELLQTIIDAQEKILSETLDKEPLKSFVPYKEVLELYDNGLRVPEDLTLIWTNDNYGYIRRYPGDKEKNRKGGNGIYYHNSYWAGPGMSYLFINSIPLAHTRNELYKAWCEGIRKVWVLNVGAIKPLEQEITFYLRFAWEVGKENPQRRTDDVDEYLKLWINETFSGNHGEKMACVLNDFSQLTNVRKIELMDSDVFSQTAYGDEATERINRYHELVRTADEVYASLPDDEKDAFYEMCLMKIHAAYYTNCMYYYADRSALCTKRQKAQAAYKYAALCREYDDRRRQLLFYYNNVMADGKWSGILTPEDFPPPRTAMFPACVVPLVPLDKIERRLVVTLWNDDEGLYFVKAAVKWLELSNAGDGELIVDLEAPEWIDILQDNIAVNRVNIRVGAEKRILVKPSQKIYDSGEKGMSDILNGSIVMHCEETGQSFDIPVSVNEKLIKMSRICAVDDGGSVVMEADRAGDMLDGTGWHKVRRLGRDHGSLLEADASAIGKNVYKTGAGFKFFIKKAVDKAVLELHRFPSLNSTGRIRAELSIDGGERILVESRSNDEWRGTWKLNILNNVDKLTVELPRLTEGEHILHVYAVDRYFAFSRIVIYTEDIKESMFGGSACGMKAESDEKLPCEGQGINVASDKVRDALYAGVKLKPRAMLVAGVTPGSNTLPDTNSVIEWNYSMEYPSYTITAQKLISMADTPFYERNGTIRIDMGAVLADNRNAYADGVWDYCLSESYNRTGIAMYIRRPGETYEADKPSLHYRIACDGGIYTLWLLMKNESYDGAELLADIDGAMLPREQLAGGERIGNYCGERVYRWIRLWRQEIPEGEHEIGIYTSSSDNRFDRIYMTKGEEMPPCDDKWKKEE
;
A
#
# COMPACT_ATOMS: atom_id res chain seq x y z
N MET A 1 -51.50 -8.69 -0.97
CA MET A 1 -50.92 -10.03 -1.15
C MET A 1 -49.42 -9.84 -1.23
N ASP A 2 -48.67 -10.65 -0.51
CA ASP A 2 -47.21 -10.61 -0.52
C ASP A 2 -46.69 -11.22 -1.82
N TRP A 3 -45.52 -10.77 -2.28
CA TRP A 3 -44.77 -11.49 -3.29
C TRP A 3 -43.92 -12.54 -2.59
N GLU A 4 -44.04 -13.80 -3.02
CA GLU A 4 -43.40 -14.92 -2.36
C GLU A 4 -42.86 -15.92 -3.37
N LEU A 5 -41.60 -16.32 -3.20
CA LEU A 5 -40.97 -17.41 -3.94
C LEU A 5 -40.45 -18.46 -2.96
N GLN A 6 -40.83 -19.72 -3.16
CA GLN A 6 -40.41 -20.85 -2.33
C GLN A 6 -39.61 -21.87 -3.13
N SER A 7 -38.70 -22.58 -2.45
CA SER A 7 -37.96 -23.73 -2.95
C SER A 7 -38.88 -24.77 -3.60
N GLY A 8 -38.52 -25.24 -4.80
CA GLY A 8 -39.35 -26.12 -5.62
C GLY A 8 -40.56 -25.45 -6.32
N GLY A 9 -40.73 -24.13 -6.15
CA GLY A 9 -41.78 -23.34 -6.79
C GLY A 9 -41.48 -22.96 -8.24
N ALA A 10 -42.27 -22.03 -8.77
CA ALA A 10 -42.11 -21.48 -10.12
C ALA A 10 -42.21 -19.95 -10.08
N VAL A 11 -41.40 -19.28 -10.90
CA VAL A 11 -41.46 -17.83 -11.09
C VAL A 11 -41.51 -17.50 -12.58
N LYS A 12 -42.39 -16.56 -12.93
CA LYS A 12 -42.47 -15.98 -14.26
C LYS A 12 -41.87 -14.57 -14.24
N ILE A 13 -40.84 -14.35 -15.05
CA ILE A 13 -40.22 -13.03 -15.26
C ILE A 13 -40.73 -12.51 -16.61
N LEU A 14 -41.41 -11.37 -16.57
CA LEU A 14 -41.92 -10.65 -17.73
C LEU A 14 -41.08 -9.39 -17.92
N CYS A 15 -40.30 -9.31 -18.99
CA CYS A 15 -39.50 -8.13 -19.30
C CYS A 15 -40.06 -7.43 -20.55
N SER A 16 -40.54 -6.20 -20.38
CA SER A 16 -41.07 -5.40 -21.49
C SER A 16 -39.99 -4.55 -22.18
N GLU A 17 -38.83 -4.39 -21.53
CA GLU A 17 -37.69 -3.66 -22.08
C GLU A 17 -37.04 -4.44 -23.23
N GLN A 18 -36.77 -3.72 -24.33
CA GLN A 18 -36.23 -4.29 -25.56
C GLN A 18 -34.73 -4.04 -25.71
N ASN A 19 -34.14 -3.15 -24.90
CA ASN A 19 -32.71 -2.92 -24.86
C ASN A 19 -31.95 -4.20 -24.45
N GLU A 20 -30.94 -4.58 -25.24
CA GLU A 20 -30.15 -5.80 -25.01
C GLU A 20 -29.48 -5.83 -23.63
N ALA A 21 -29.05 -4.68 -23.08
CA ALA A 21 -28.43 -4.63 -21.75
C ALA A 21 -29.38 -5.09 -20.65
N ALA A 22 -30.66 -4.69 -20.74
CA ALA A 22 -31.69 -5.11 -19.80
C ALA A 22 -32.05 -6.59 -19.99
N LYS A 23 -32.04 -7.10 -21.23
CA LYS A 23 -32.26 -8.54 -21.50
C LYS A 23 -31.16 -9.40 -20.90
N ILE A 24 -29.90 -8.99 -21.04
CA ILE A 24 -28.75 -9.66 -20.41
C ILE A 24 -28.92 -9.69 -18.88
N ALA A 25 -29.25 -8.55 -18.26
CA ALA A 25 -29.50 -8.51 -16.82
C ALA A 25 -30.69 -9.39 -16.39
N ALA A 26 -31.78 -9.44 -17.17
CA ALA A 26 -32.92 -10.29 -16.89
C ALA A 26 -32.59 -11.79 -17.01
N HIS A 27 -31.74 -12.18 -17.97
CA HIS A 27 -31.18 -13.52 -18.04
C HIS A 27 -30.33 -13.85 -16.81
N ASN A 28 -29.45 -12.94 -16.39
CA ASN A 28 -28.64 -13.10 -15.19
C ASN A 28 -29.50 -13.27 -13.93
N LEU A 29 -30.61 -12.53 -13.80
CA LEU A 29 -31.57 -12.71 -12.71
C LEU A 29 -32.22 -14.08 -12.72
N ALA A 30 -32.60 -14.58 -13.91
CA ALA A 30 -33.18 -15.91 -14.04
C ALA A 30 -32.21 -17.00 -13.58
N ASP A 31 -30.93 -16.87 -13.97
CA ASP A 31 -29.86 -17.78 -13.57
C ASP A 31 -29.56 -17.67 -12.07
N ASP A 32 -29.54 -16.46 -11.52
CA ASP A 32 -29.30 -16.20 -10.10
C ASP A 32 -30.41 -16.80 -9.23
N ILE A 33 -31.69 -16.63 -9.60
CA ILE A 33 -32.80 -17.31 -8.93
C ILE A 33 -32.64 -18.84 -8.99
N GLY A 34 -32.16 -19.36 -10.12
CA GLY A 34 -31.88 -20.79 -10.28
C GLY A 34 -30.81 -21.34 -9.31
N LYS A 35 -29.87 -20.50 -8.87
CA LYS A 35 -28.78 -20.86 -7.95
C LYS A 35 -29.15 -20.69 -6.46
N VAL A 36 -30.02 -19.72 -6.14
CA VAL A 36 -30.30 -19.32 -4.74
C VAL A 36 -31.12 -20.37 -3.98
N PHE A 37 -32.08 -21.03 -4.59
CA PHE A 37 -33.00 -21.88 -3.84
C PHE A 37 -32.52 -23.32 -3.68
N SER A 38 -32.74 -23.90 -2.50
CA SER A 38 -32.35 -25.27 -2.15
C SER A 38 -32.95 -26.35 -3.07
N GLY A 39 -34.13 -26.07 -3.61
CA GLY A 39 -34.87 -26.90 -4.55
C GLY A 39 -35.07 -26.17 -5.86
N LYS A 40 -35.00 -26.92 -6.96
CA LYS A 40 -35.04 -26.38 -8.32
C LYS A 40 -36.30 -25.52 -8.55
N ILE A 41 -36.09 -24.23 -8.83
CA ILE A 41 -37.16 -23.31 -9.24
C ILE A 41 -37.38 -23.43 -10.74
N ALA A 42 -38.65 -23.56 -11.16
CA ALA A 42 -39.02 -23.40 -12.56
C ALA A 42 -39.06 -21.90 -12.91
N VAL A 43 -38.00 -21.40 -13.56
CA VAL A 43 -37.93 -20.01 -14.02
C VAL A 43 -38.37 -19.92 -15.48
N THR A 44 -39.39 -19.10 -15.75
CA THR A 44 -39.80 -18.77 -17.12
C THR A 44 -39.54 -17.30 -17.37
N LEU A 45 -38.57 -16.99 -18.23
CA LEU A 45 -38.32 -15.64 -18.72
C LEU A 45 -39.04 -15.44 -20.06
N SER A 46 -39.78 -14.35 -20.19
CA SER A 46 -40.45 -13.98 -21.43
C SER A 46 -40.24 -12.51 -21.70
N PHE A 47 -39.86 -12.20 -22.94
CA PHE A 47 -39.83 -10.85 -23.46
C PHE A 47 -41.13 -10.60 -24.20
N SER A 48 -41.84 -9.50 -23.91
CA SER A 48 -43.04 -9.18 -24.69
C SER A 48 -42.63 -8.85 -26.12
N GLY A 49 -43.23 -9.56 -27.08
CA GLY A 49 -42.91 -9.46 -28.50
C GLY A 49 -43.61 -8.29 -29.19
N GLU A 50 -43.00 -7.84 -30.27
CA GLU A 50 -43.47 -6.85 -31.25
C GLU A 50 -45.00 -6.83 -31.44
N ALA A 51 -45.54 -5.59 -31.45
CA ALA A 51 -46.96 -5.22 -31.48
C ALA A 51 -47.67 -5.29 -30.11
N HIS A 52 -47.90 -4.12 -29.50
CA HIS A 52 -49.24 -3.57 -29.18
C HIS A 52 -49.02 -2.22 -28.45
N GLY A 53 -49.11 -1.12 -29.20
CA GLY A 53 -49.00 0.23 -28.63
C GLY A 53 -50.10 0.50 -27.59
N ARG A 54 -49.74 1.18 -26.49
CA ARG A 54 -50.60 1.74 -25.40
C ARG A 54 -51.71 0.85 -24.78
N ALA A 55 -51.98 -0.36 -25.30
CA ALA A 55 -52.87 -1.37 -24.75
C ALA A 55 -52.11 -2.50 -24.01
N GLY A 56 -50.78 -2.43 -23.97
CA GLY A 56 -49.90 -3.42 -23.32
C GLY A 56 -49.95 -3.41 -21.79
N GLU A 57 -50.17 -2.25 -21.16
CA GLU A 57 -50.32 -2.15 -19.68
C GLU A 57 -51.49 -3.00 -19.18
N THR A 58 -52.60 -3.04 -19.92
CA THR A 58 -53.78 -3.85 -19.56
C THR A 58 -53.60 -5.34 -19.80
N ALA A 59 -52.77 -5.76 -20.77
CA ALA A 59 -52.57 -7.18 -21.11
C ALA A 59 -51.57 -7.87 -20.18
N GLU A 60 -50.52 -7.17 -19.72
CA GLU A 60 -49.60 -7.66 -18.69
C GLU A 60 -50.29 -7.76 -17.33
N ASP A 61 -51.12 -6.77 -16.96
CA ASP A 61 -51.94 -6.81 -15.75
C ASP A 61 -53.01 -7.92 -15.80
N ASP A 62 -53.60 -8.23 -16.97
CA ASP A 62 -54.60 -9.31 -17.10
C ASP A 62 -53.96 -10.72 -17.15
N ALA A 63 -52.71 -10.86 -17.63
CA ALA A 63 -51.95 -12.11 -17.51
C ALA A 63 -51.53 -12.40 -16.06
N CYS A 64 -51.29 -11.36 -15.26
CA CYS A 64 -51.00 -11.46 -13.82
C CYS A 64 -52.23 -11.88 -12.98
N ARG A 65 -53.45 -11.58 -13.43
CA ARG A 65 -54.70 -11.89 -12.70
C ARG A 65 -55.21 -13.32 -12.85
N ASN A 66 -54.76 -14.05 -13.87
CA ASN A 66 -55.31 -15.37 -14.24
C ASN A 66 -54.41 -16.57 -13.91
N GLY A 67 -53.23 -16.38 -13.31
CA GLY A 67 -52.25 -17.45 -13.03
C GLY A 67 -51.96 -17.65 -11.54
N SER A 68 -51.90 -18.90 -11.08
CA SER A 68 -51.64 -19.30 -9.70
C SER A 68 -50.13 -19.34 -9.33
N GLY A 69 -49.32 -18.35 -9.71
CA GLY A 69 -47.86 -18.40 -9.54
C GLY A 69 -47.19 -17.06 -9.26
N THR A 70 -45.93 -17.11 -8.80
CA THR A 70 -45.10 -15.94 -8.46
C THR A 70 -44.65 -15.20 -9.74
N VAL A 71 -44.83 -13.88 -9.80
CA VAL A 71 -44.54 -13.07 -10.98
C VAL A 71 -43.61 -11.90 -10.65
N ILE A 72 -42.64 -11.66 -11.54
CA ILE A 72 -41.80 -10.46 -11.57
C ILE A 72 -42.05 -9.74 -12.90
N VAL A 73 -42.32 -8.44 -12.86
CA VAL A 73 -42.49 -7.58 -14.04
C VAL A 73 -41.34 -6.56 -14.08
N ILE A 74 -40.61 -6.51 -15.18
CA ILE A 74 -39.50 -5.60 -15.42
C ILE A 74 -39.89 -4.63 -16.54
N ARG A 75 -39.89 -3.33 -16.26
CA ARG A 75 -40.28 -2.30 -17.23
C ARG A 75 -39.61 -0.95 -17.00
N GLN A 76 -39.69 -0.08 -18.00
CA GLN A 76 -39.31 1.31 -17.85
C GLN A 76 -40.43 2.12 -17.18
N ALA A 77 -40.08 3.06 -16.31
CA ALA A 77 -41.01 4.02 -15.70
C ALA A 77 -40.31 5.37 -15.44
N GLU A 78 -41.08 6.47 -15.43
CA GLU A 78 -40.55 7.80 -15.07
C GLU A 78 -40.41 7.94 -13.55
N LEU A 79 -39.17 7.94 -13.06
CA LEU A 79 -38.77 8.01 -11.65
C LEU A 79 -38.07 9.32 -11.26
N GLY A 80 -37.77 10.19 -12.23
CA GLY A 80 -37.32 11.58 -12.02
C GLY A 80 -35.82 11.78 -11.87
N HIS A 81 -35.03 10.71 -11.74
CA HIS A 81 -33.57 10.76 -11.67
C HIS A 81 -32.97 9.78 -12.69
N ARG A 82 -31.89 10.21 -13.36
CA ARG A 82 -31.11 9.34 -14.26
C ARG A 82 -30.65 8.10 -13.50
N GLU A 83 -30.75 6.93 -14.12
CA GLU A 83 -30.37 5.63 -13.57
C GLU A 83 -31.11 5.23 -12.28
N ALA A 84 -32.24 5.89 -11.98
CA ALA A 84 -33.09 5.50 -10.86
C ALA A 84 -33.81 4.19 -11.12
N TYR A 85 -34.13 3.49 -10.05
CA TYR A 85 -34.96 2.29 -10.08
C TYR A 85 -35.90 2.23 -8.88
N SER A 86 -36.96 1.44 -9.01
CA SER A 86 -37.89 1.12 -7.94
C SER A 86 -38.21 -0.37 -7.88
N HIS A 87 -38.52 -0.84 -6.68
CA HIS A 87 -39.16 -2.13 -6.43
C HIS A 87 -40.49 -1.90 -5.77
N SER A 88 -41.56 -2.52 -6.26
CA SER A 88 -42.86 -2.44 -5.61
C SER A 88 -43.63 -3.75 -5.67
N VAL A 89 -44.40 -4.04 -4.61
CA VAL A 89 -45.27 -5.23 -4.58
C VAL A 89 -46.73 -4.83 -4.59
N LYS A 90 -47.45 -5.24 -5.63
CA LYS A 90 -48.89 -5.01 -5.79
C LYS A 90 -49.59 -6.30 -6.21
N ASP A 91 -50.66 -6.65 -5.51
CA ASP A 91 -51.47 -7.85 -5.78
C ASP A 91 -50.66 -9.16 -5.92
N GLY A 92 -49.54 -9.28 -5.18
CA GLY A 92 -48.66 -10.45 -5.19
C GLY A 92 -47.61 -10.48 -6.32
N VAL A 93 -47.53 -9.41 -7.12
CA VAL A 93 -46.56 -9.23 -8.20
C VAL A 93 -45.47 -8.27 -7.75
N LEU A 94 -44.20 -8.62 -8.02
CA LEU A 94 -43.05 -7.72 -7.84
C LEU A 94 -42.79 -6.96 -9.14
N TYR A 95 -42.88 -5.65 -9.09
CA TYR A 95 -42.49 -4.76 -10.18
C TYR A 95 -41.06 -4.24 -9.93
N ILE A 96 -40.20 -4.38 -10.93
CA ILE A 96 -38.88 -3.75 -11.01
C ILE A 96 -38.98 -2.70 -12.11
N GLU A 97 -38.91 -1.43 -11.73
CA GLU A 97 -39.04 -0.33 -12.67
C GLU A 97 -37.75 0.49 -12.72
N GLY A 98 -37.35 0.96 -13.91
CA GLY A 98 -36.17 1.82 -14.07
C GLY A 98 -36.44 3.04 -14.94
N GLN A 99 -35.77 4.16 -14.64
CA GLN A 99 -35.84 5.39 -15.46
C GLN A 99 -35.33 5.16 -16.89
N ASP A 100 -34.26 4.39 -17.00
CA ASP A 100 -33.53 4.11 -18.24
C ASP A 100 -32.94 2.70 -18.20
N ARG A 101 -32.23 2.30 -19.27
CA ARG A 101 -31.64 0.95 -19.40
C ARG A 101 -30.81 0.56 -18.18
N ARG A 102 -30.04 1.49 -17.60
CA ARG A 102 -29.16 1.21 -16.47
C ARG A 102 -29.94 1.19 -15.14
N GLY A 103 -30.94 2.05 -14.99
CA GLY A 103 -31.89 1.95 -13.87
C GLY A 103 -32.53 0.56 -13.78
N ILE A 104 -33.01 0.02 -14.90
CA ILE A 104 -33.55 -1.36 -14.96
C ILE A 104 -32.50 -2.39 -14.50
N ILE A 105 -31.28 -2.30 -15.04
CA ILE A 105 -30.17 -3.19 -14.68
C ILE A 105 -29.86 -3.13 -13.17
N TYR A 106 -29.81 -1.94 -12.58
CA TYR A 106 -29.55 -1.77 -11.15
C TYR A 106 -30.69 -2.31 -10.28
N GLY A 107 -31.95 -2.10 -10.67
CA GLY A 107 -33.08 -2.72 -9.99
C GLY A 107 -33.03 -4.25 -10.03
N ILE A 108 -32.61 -4.83 -11.15
CA ILE A 108 -32.44 -6.28 -11.28
C ILE A 108 -31.32 -6.80 -10.37
N TYR A 109 -30.15 -6.15 -10.39
CA TYR A 109 -29.02 -6.59 -9.57
C TYR A 109 -29.21 -6.29 -8.08
N GLU A 110 -29.97 -5.26 -7.70
CA GLU A 110 -30.41 -5.04 -6.32
C GLU A 110 -31.24 -6.22 -5.81
N LEU A 111 -32.19 -6.72 -6.62
CA LEU A 111 -32.95 -7.92 -6.27
C LEU A 111 -32.05 -9.16 -6.18
N SER A 112 -31.15 -9.35 -7.14
CA SER A 112 -30.20 -10.49 -7.16
C SER A 112 -29.32 -10.52 -5.92
N ARG A 113 -28.83 -9.35 -5.50
CA ARG A 113 -28.06 -9.19 -4.27
C ARG A 113 -28.91 -9.47 -3.03
N TRP A 114 -30.12 -8.90 -2.96
CA TRP A 114 -31.04 -9.15 -1.85
C TRP A 114 -31.42 -10.63 -1.74
N LEU A 115 -31.52 -11.35 -2.87
CA LEU A 115 -31.76 -12.79 -2.90
C LEU A 115 -30.59 -13.59 -2.33
N GLY A 116 -29.35 -13.09 -2.43
CA GLY A 116 -28.17 -13.72 -1.84
C GLY A 116 -26.99 -13.92 -2.80
N VAL A 117 -27.02 -13.33 -4.00
CA VAL A 117 -25.91 -13.40 -4.97
C VAL A 117 -25.01 -12.18 -4.84
N SER A 118 -23.80 -12.38 -4.32
CA SER A 118 -22.80 -11.32 -4.21
C SER A 118 -22.34 -10.82 -5.58
N PRO A 119 -22.06 -9.50 -5.77
CA PRO A 119 -21.34 -9.01 -6.94
C PRO A 119 -20.01 -9.72 -7.18
N TRP A 120 -19.39 -10.23 -6.12
CA TRP A 120 -18.07 -10.87 -6.13
C TRP A 120 -18.11 -12.39 -6.30
N TYR A 121 -19.26 -12.99 -6.65
CA TYR A 121 -19.40 -14.44 -6.80
C TYR A 121 -18.37 -15.05 -7.79
N TYR A 122 -17.98 -14.28 -8.81
CA TYR A 122 -16.98 -14.71 -9.79
C TYR A 122 -15.57 -14.22 -9.45
N PHE A 123 -15.40 -12.95 -9.08
CA PHE A 123 -14.06 -12.37 -8.90
C PHE A 123 -13.44 -12.60 -7.52
N ALA A 124 -14.19 -13.09 -6.52
CA ALA A 124 -13.66 -13.45 -5.20
C ALA A 124 -14.44 -14.59 -4.53
N ASP A 125 -14.89 -15.56 -5.35
CA ASP A 125 -15.46 -16.85 -4.94
C ASP A 125 -16.56 -16.81 -3.86
N VAL A 126 -17.23 -15.67 -3.70
CA VAL A 126 -18.27 -15.53 -2.67
C VAL A 126 -19.42 -16.48 -3.01
N PRO A 127 -19.71 -17.47 -2.15
CA PRO A 127 -20.74 -18.46 -2.46
C PRO A 127 -22.12 -17.82 -2.51
N VAL A 128 -22.99 -18.37 -3.36
CA VAL A 128 -24.39 -17.96 -3.42
C VAL A 128 -25.10 -18.42 -2.15
N LYS A 129 -25.72 -17.48 -1.43
CA LYS A 129 -26.45 -17.81 -0.20
C LYS A 129 -27.73 -18.59 -0.52
N HIS A 130 -27.87 -19.78 0.05
CA HIS A 130 -29.04 -20.62 -0.18
C HIS A 130 -30.25 -20.23 0.69
N ARG A 131 -31.45 -20.24 0.09
CA ARG A 131 -32.72 -19.90 0.77
C ARG A 131 -33.83 -20.88 0.43
N ASP A 132 -34.68 -21.18 1.41
CA ASP A 132 -35.89 -21.98 1.18
C ASP A 132 -37.08 -21.13 0.74
N LYS A 133 -37.08 -19.84 1.09
CA LYS A 133 -38.18 -18.91 0.83
C LYS A 133 -37.67 -17.46 0.78
N ALA A 134 -38.23 -16.67 -0.13
CA ALA A 134 -38.05 -15.22 -0.23
C ALA A 134 -39.42 -14.54 -0.23
N VAL A 135 -39.58 -13.49 0.57
CA VAL A 135 -40.85 -12.76 0.71
C VAL A 135 -40.62 -11.26 0.68
N LEU A 136 -41.42 -10.54 -0.10
CA LEU A 136 -41.58 -9.10 -0.01
C LEU A 136 -43.05 -8.79 0.34
N PRO A 137 -43.31 -8.01 1.41
CA PRO A 137 -44.66 -7.80 1.89
C PRO A 137 -45.51 -7.03 0.86
N GLY A 138 -46.81 -7.28 0.85
CA GLY A 138 -47.74 -6.52 0.02
C GLY A 138 -47.69 -5.02 0.35
N GLY A 139 -47.54 -4.18 -0.67
CA GLY A 139 -47.33 -2.74 -0.50
C GLY A 139 -45.87 -2.34 -0.22
N TYR A 140 -44.92 -3.27 -0.27
CA TYR A 140 -43.50 -2.94 -0.30
C TYR A 140 -43.23 -1.93 -1.43
N PHE A 141 -42.44 -0.90 -1.11
CA PHE A 141 -42.00 0.11 -2.06
C PHE A 141 -40.60 0.58 -1.68
N TYR A 142 -39.69 0.57 -2.63
CA TYR A 142 -38.32 1.03 -2.49
C TYR A 142 -37.90 1.74 -3.78
N THR A 143 -37.14 2.82 -3.66
CA THR A 143 -36.60 3.58 -4.80
C THR A 143 -35.22 4.10 -4.43
N ASP A 144 -34.28 4.07 -5.38
CA ASP A 144 -32.93 4.58 -5.19
C ASP A 144 -32.33 5.05 -6.53
N TYR A 145 -31.31 5.91 -6.47
CA TYR A 145 -30.62 6.49 -7.63
C TYR A 145 -29.20 6.94 -7.27
N PRO A 146 -28.23 6.98 -8.20
CA PRO A 146 -26.85 7.38 -7.87
C PRO A 146 -26.71 8.88 -7.62
N SER A 147 -25.83 9.26 -6.68
CA SER A 147 -25.44 10.67 -6.47
C SER A 147 -24.46 11.20 -7.52
N VAL A 148 -23.49 10.39 -7.94
CA VAL A 148 -22.50 10.74 -8.98
C VAL A 148 -22.90 10.13 -10.32
N GLU A 149 -22.84 10.93 -11.39
CA GLU A 149 -23.40 10.55 -12.69
C GLU A 149 -22.59 9.48 -13.43
N TYR A 150 -21.26 9.60 -13.47
CA TYR A 150 -20.36 8.59 -14.02
C TYR A 150 -19.45 8.05 -12.92
N ARG A 151 -19.54 6.75 -12.66
CA ARG A 151 -18.92 6.07 -11.51
C ARG A 151 -18.22 4.83 -12.04
N GLY A 152 -16.92 4.73 -11.82
CA GLY A 152 -16.14 3.72 -12.50
C GLY A 152 -14.78 3.41 -11.91
N ILE A 153 -14.11 2.51 -12.61
CA ILE A 153 -12.75 2.08 -12.32
C ILE A 153 -11.83 2.36 -13.51
N PHE A 154 -10.54 2.38 -13.24
CA PHE A 154 -9.47 2.31 -14.22
C PHE A 154 -8.66 1.05 -13.95
N ILE A 155 -8.71 0.12 -14.91
CA ILE A 155 -7.81 -1.04 -14.93
C ILE A 155 -6.47 -0.55 -15.44
N ASN A 156 -5.48 -0.53 -14.55
CA ASN A 156 -4.12 -0.05 -14.79
C ASN A 156 -3.14 -1.00 -14.10
N ASP A 157 -1.83 -0.88 -14.36
CA ASP A 157 -0.81 -1.74 -13.73
C ASP A 157 -1.20 -3.24 -13.84
N GLU A 158 -1.77 -3.61 -14.99
CA GLU A 158 -2.64 -4.77 -15.15
C GLU A 158 -1.92 -6.05 -15.59
N GLU A 159 -0.60 -6.11 -15.50
CA GLU A 159 0.20 -7.25 -15.97
C GLU A 159 -0.21 -8.57 -15.31
N GLU A 160 -0.61 -8.54 -14.04
CA GLU A 160 -1.10 -9.71 -13.31
C GLU A 160 -2.49 -10.16 -13.82
N LEU A 161 -3.37 -9.21 -14.14
CA LEU A 161 -4.67 -9.51 -14.75
C LEU A 161 -4.50 -10.10 -16.15
N ASP A 162 -3.58 -9.56 -16.95
CA ASP A 162 -3.27 -10.10 -18.28
C ASP A 162 -2.75 -11.54 -18.20
N LYS A 163 -1.83 -11.80 -17.28
CA LYS A 163 -1.30 -13.15 -17.02
C LYS A 163 -2.42 -14.11 -16.62
N TRP A 164 -3.30 -13.71 -15.70
CA TRP A 164 -4.45 -14.51 -15.29
C TRP A 164 -5.42 -14.78 -16.45
N VAL A 165 -5.75 -13.77 -17.26
CA VAL A 165 -6.64 -13.91 -18.43
C VAL A 165 -6.07 -14.93 -19.43
N ARG A 166 -4.77 -14.86 -19.72
CA ARG A 166 -4.10 -15.82 -20.62
C ARG A 166 -4.18 -17.26 -20.09
N LEU A 167 -3.97 -17.44 -18.78
CA LEU A 167 -3.99 -18.75 -18.15
C LEU A 167 -5.40 -19.36 -18.06
N HIS A 168 -6.42 -18.55 -17.76
CA HIS A 168 -7.73 -19.06 -17.33
C HIS A 168 -8.88 -18.80 -18.30
N LEU A 169 -8.80 -17.77 -19.16
CA LEU A 169 -9.86 -17.45 -20.13
C LEU A 169 -9.50 -17.84 -21.58
N GLY A 170 -8.25 -18.23 -21.81
CA GLY A 170 -7.74 -18.60 -23.13
C GLY A 170 -7.83 -17.45 -24.15
N GLU A 171 -7.72 -16.20 -23.66
CA GLU A 171 -7.54 -15.03 -24.52
C GLU A 171 -6.05 -14.69 -24.61
N GLU A 172 -5.60 -14.14 -25.73
CA GLU A 172 -4.21 -13.71 -25.90
C GLU A 172 -3.84 -12.54 -25.00
N THR A 173 -4.82 -11.79 -24.52
CA THR A 173 -4.69 -10.65 -23.59
C THR A 173 -6.09 -10.29 -23.08
N ILE A 174 -6.21 -9.33 -22.17
CA ILE A 174 -7.50 -8.81 -21.66
C ILE A 174 -8.43 -8.43 -22.83
N GLY A 175 -9.48 -9.21 -23.06
CA GLY A 175 -10.36 -9.07 -24.22
C GLY A 175 -11.83 -9.24 -23.87
N VAL A 176 -12.63 -9.62 -24.87
CA VAL A 176 -14.10 -9.70 -24.79
C VAL A 176 -14.54 -10.60 -23.63
N LYS A 177 -13.90 -11.76 -23.40
CA LYS A 177 -14.31 -12.68 -22.32
C LYS A 177 -13.98 -12.10 -20.94
N ALA A 178 -12.82 -11.46 -20.81
CA ALA A 178 -12.45 -10.77 -19.57
C ALA A 178 -13.39 -9.59 -19.30
N TYR A 179 -13.63 -8.75 -20.30
CA TYR A 179 -14.48 -7.57 -20.18
C TYR A 179 -15.94 -7.90 -19.90
N GLU A 180 -16.49 -8.98 -20.45
CA GLU A 180 -17.85 -9.42 -20.14
C GLU A 180 -18.04 -9.61 -18.63
N LYS A 181 -17.08 -10.29 -17.99
CA LYS A 181 -17.08 -10.55 -16.55
C LYS A 181 -16.87 -9.27 -15.74
N ILE A 182 -15.98 -8.39 -16.20
CA ILE A 182 -15.69 -7.10 -15.56
C ILE A 182 -16.90 -6.18 -15.64
N PHE A 183 -17.58 -6.11 -16.78
CA PHE A 183 -18.76 -5.28 -16.98
C PHE A 183 -19.93 -5.77 -16.12
N GLU A 184 -20.13 -7.09 -16.02
CA GLU A 184 -21.12 -7.65 -15.09
C GLU A 184 -20.80 -7.24 -13.64
N LEU A 185 -19.54 -7.37 -13.20
CA LEU A 185 -19.11 -6.94 -11.87
C LEU A 185 -19.42 -5.46 -11.62
N LEU A 186 -19.05 -4.57 -12.56
CA LEU A 186 -19.30 -3.14 -12.44
C LEU A 186 -20.79 -2.82 -12.33
N LEU A 187 -21.63 -3.44 -13.16
CA LEU A 187 -23.07 -3.22 -13.11
C LEU A 187 -23.68 -3.74 -11.79
N ARG A 188 -23.22 -4.89 -11.28
CA ARG A 188 -23.64 -5.43 -9.97
C ARG A 188 -23.21 -4.54 -8.80
N LEU A 189 -22.12 -3.78 -8.94
CA LEU A 189 -21.63 -2.79 -7.98
C LEU A 189 -22.26 -1.40 -8.16
N GLY A 190 -23.16 -1.22 -9.13
CA GLY A 190 -23.80 0.08 -9.41
C GLY A 190 -22.93 1.07 -10.20
N ALA A 191 -21.82 0.62 -10.80
CA ALA A 191 -21.00 1.41 -11.72
C ALA A 191 -21.57 1.45 -13.14
N ASN A 192 -21.16 2.47 -13.90
CA ASN A 192 -21.51 2.64 -15.31
C ASN A 192 -20.32 3.08 -16.19
N TYR A 193 -19.13 3.29 -15.61
CA TYR A 193 -18.00 3.89 -16.32
C TYR A 193 -16.73 3.05 -16.15
N ILE A 194 -15.88 3.02 -17.19
CA ILE A 194 -14.57 2.34 -17.13
C ILE A 194 -13.52 3.07 -17.96
N TRP A 195 -12.30 3.13 -17.44
CA TRP A 195 -11.09 3.27 -18.22
C TRP A 195 -10.44 1.88 -18.36
N PRO A 196 -10.29 1.34 -19.58
CA PRO A 196 -9.79 -0.01 -19.79
C PRO A 196 -8.25 -0.09 -19.69
N ALA A 197 -7.75 -1.32 -19.53
CA ALA A 197 -6.34 -1.69 -19.67
C ALA A 197 -5.68 -1.06 -20.92
N MET A 198 -4.43 -0.64 -20.76
CA MET A 198 -3.70 0.15 -21.76
C MET A 198 -2.18 -0.10 -21.81
N HIS A 199 -1.61 -0.76 -20.79
CA HIS A 199 -0.17 -1.09 -20.74
C HIS A 199 0.13 -2.36 -21.54
N VAL A 200 -0.66 -3.41 -21.32
CA VAL A 200 -0.46 -4.73 -21.97
C VAL A 200 -1.10 -4.82 -23.35
N ASN A 201 -2.16 -4.04 -23.61
CA ASN A 201 -2.93 -4.05 -24.85
C ASN A 201 -3.64 -2.71 -25.12
N SER A 202 -4.55 -2.69 -26.10
CA SER A 202 -5.45 -1.56 -26.36
C SER A 202 -6.88 -2.02 -26.54
N PHE A 203 -7.78 -1.48 -25.72
CA PHE A 203 -9.22 -1.77 -25.80
C PHE A 203 -9.80 -1.55 -27.20
N ASN A 204 -9.48 -0.42 -27.84
CA ASN A 204 -10.09 0.04 -29.08
C ASN A 204 -9.57 -0.68 -30.33
N VAL A 205 -8.50 -1.48 -30.23
CA VAL A 205 -8.00 -2.29 -31.37
C VAL A 205 -9.00 -3.37 -31.77
N LYS A 206 -9.75 -3.92 -30.80
CA LYS A 206 -10.85 -4.86 -31.06
C LYS A 206 -12.18 -4.13 -30.91
N ARG A 207 -12.85 -3.83 -32.02
CA ARG A 207 -14.17 -3.17 -32.04
C ARG A 207 -15.19 -3.91 -31.16
N GLU A 208 -15.08 -5.23 -31.09
CA GLU A 208 -15.94 -6.12 -30.30
C GLU A 208 -15.93 -5.78 -28.81
N ASN A 209 -14.83 -5.22 -28.28
CA ASN A 209 -14.78 -4.74 -26.90
C ASN A 209 -15.74 -3.57 -26.68
N GLY A 210 -15.75 -2.59 -27.60
CA GLY A 210 -16.67 -1.45 -27.56
C GLY A 210 -18.12 -1.85 -27.79
N GLU A 211 -18.37 -2.78 -28.73
CA GLU A 211 -19.70 -3.35 -28.95
C GLU A 211 -20.22 -4.09 -27.72
N LEU A 212 -19.37 -4.83 -27.02
CA LEU A 212 -19.74 -5.48 -25.76
C LEU A 212 -20.08 -4.44 -24.67
N ALA A 213 -19.26 -3.39 -24.52
CA ALA A 213 -19.51 -2.35 -23.52
C ALA A 213 -20.87 -1.68 -23.74
N ASP A 214 -21.20 -1.25 -24.96
CA ASP A 214 -22.50 -0.64 -25.24
C ASP A 214 -23.66 -1.63 -25.07
N ARG A 215 -23.50 -2.88 -25.54
CA ARG A 215 -24.52 -3.94 -25.36
C ARG A 215 -24.81 -4.23 -23.89
N MET A 216 -23.82 -4.14 -23.00
CA MET A 216 -24.02 -4.33 -21.56
C MET A 216 -24.41 -3.04 -20.82
N GLY A 217 -24.30 -1.88 -21.46
CA GLY A 217 -24.65 -0.57 -20.89
C GLY A 217 -23.53 0.13 -20.12
N ILE A 218 -22.27 -0.22 -20.37
CA ILE A 218 -21.08 0.43 -19.81
C ILE A 218 -20.61 1.56 -20.73
N VAL A 219 -20.32 2.71 -20.13
CA VAL A 219 -19.70 3.86 -20.79
C VAL A 219 -18.19 3.74 -20.71
N VAL A 220 -17.51 3.72 -21.86
CA VAL A 220 -16.04 3.62 -21.91
C VAL A 220 -15.44 5.02 -22.04
N GLY A 221 -14.46 5.34 -21.20
CA GLY A 221 -13.58 6.50 -21.38
C GLY A 221 -12.12 6.08 -21.43
N THR A 222 -11.23 7.07 -21.46
CA THR A 222 -9.79 6.84 -21.53
C THR A 222 -9.00 7.72 -20.60
N SER A 223 -7.80 7.24 -20.25
CA SER A 223 -6.85 7.94 -19.37
C SER A 223 -6.41 9.30 -19.94
N HIS A 224 -5.74 10.10 -19.11
CA HIS A 224 -5.29 11.46 -19.46
C HIS A 224 -4.20 11.53 -20.53
N CYS A 225 -3.64 10.41 -20.99
CA CYS A 225 -2.71 10.37 -22.13
C CYS A 225 -3.31 9.72 -23.38
N ASP A 226 -4.56 9.25 -23.32
CA ASP A 226 -5.23 8.50 -24.38
C ASP A 226 -6.35 9.33 -25.01
N MET A 227 -5.97 10.12 -26.02
CA MET A 227 -6.85 11.12 -26.63
C MET A 227 -7.86 10.48 -27.57
N LEU A 228 -9.11 10.91 -27.50
CA LEU A 228 -10.19 10.48 -28.40
C LEU A 228 -10.30 8.95 -28.55
N MET A 229 -10.32 8.21 -27.43
CA MET A 229 -10.41 6.73 -27.40
C MET A 229 -9.21 5.97 -27.99
N ARG A 230 -8.06 6.63 -28.16
CA ARG A 230 -6.81 6.00 -28.65
C ARG A 230 -5.84 5.74 -27.52
N SER A 231 -5.48 4.47 -27.31
CA SER A 231 -4.37 4.05 -26.45
C SER A 231 -3.04 4.24 -27.19
N ASN A 232 -2.47 5.44 -27.07
CA ASN A 232 -1.35 5.86 -27.92
C ASN A 232 -0.11 4.96 -27.79
N ASN A 233 0.11 4.40 -26.60
CA ASN A 233 1.21 3.48 -26.29
C ASN A 233 1.28 2.29 -27.26
N ARG A 234 0.13 1.75 -27.63
CA ARG A 234 0.01 0.48 -28.36
C ARG A 234 -0.67 0.63 -29.73
N GLU A 235 -1.28 1.78 -30.02
CA GLU A 235 -1.97 2.03 -31.29
C GLU A 235 -1.18 2.89 -32.29
N TRP A 236 -0.36 3.84 -31.84
CA TRP A 236 0.23 4.84 -32.74
C TRP A 236 1.19 4.23 -33.79
N TYR A 237 2.20 3.50 -33.35
CA TYR A 237 3.19 2.92 -34.27
C TYR A 237 2.59 1.84 -35.20
N PRO A 238 1.76 0.89 -34.72
CA PRO A 238 1.08 -0.04 -35.63
C PRO A 238 0.16 0.66 -36.64
N TRP A 239 -0.48 1.77 -36.25
CA TRP A 239 -1.28 2.57 -37.18
C TRP A 239 -0.43 3.24 -38.26
N LEU A 240 0.72 3.82 -37.91
CA LEU A 240 1.67 4.39 -38.88
C LEU A 240 2.14 3.34 -39.90
N GLU A 241 2.52 2.15 -39.42
CA GLU A 241 2.92 1.03 -40.27
C GLU A 241 1.81 0.65 -41.25
N LYS A 242 0.57 0.50 -40.75
CA LYS A 242 -0.61 0.18 -41.57
C LYS A 242 -0.90 1.25 -42.63
N LYS A 243 -0.62 2.52 -42.34
CA LYS A 243 -0.83 3.66 -43.25
C LYS A 243 0.32 3.87 -44.23
N GLY A 244 1.48 3.23 -44.02
CA GLY A 244 2.68 3.44 -44.82
C GLY A 244 3.33 4.80 -44.55
N TYR A 245 3.24 5.26 -43.30
CA TYR A 245 3.76 6.53 -42.85
C TYR A 245 5.13 6.36 -42.17
N GLU A 246 6.17 6.94 -42.76
CA GLU A 246 7.57 6.79 -42.30
C GLU A 246 8.17 8.08 -41.70
N ASP A 247 7.55 9.23 -41.98
CA ASP A 247 8.07 10.59 -41.72
C ASP A 247 7.12 11.44 -40.86
N VAL A 248 6.44 10.79 -39.91
CA VAL A 248 5.45 11.41 -39.01
C VAL A 248 5.71 11.01 -37.57
N GLU A 249 5.51 11.98 -36.68
CA GLU A 249 5.77 11.86 -35.26
C GLU A 249 4.52 12.20 -34.46
N TYR A 250 4.42 11.67 -33.24
CA TYR A 250 3.33 12.01 -32.32
C TYR A 250 3.53 13.40 -31.68
N ASP A 251 3.64 14.42 -32.52
CA ASP A 251 3.94 15.80 -32.14
C ASP A 251 3.09 16.78 -33.00
N TYR A 252 2.05 17.34 -32.39
CA TYR A 252 1.15 18.28 -33.09
C TYR A 252 1.79 19.66 -33.34
N SER A 253 2.95 19.95 -32.72
CA SER A 253 3.70 21.17 -32.97
C SER A 253 4.26 21.24 -34.40
N ILE A 254 4.39 20.09 -35.08
CA ILE A 254 4.87 19.97 -36.46
C ILE A 254 3.69 20.17 -37.42
N PRO A 255 3.67 21.22 -38.28
CA PRO A 255 2.53 21.50 -39.17
C PRO A 255 2.50 20.61 -40.43
N GLY A 256 1.48 20.80 -41.27
CA GLY A 256 1.32 20.10 -42.55
C GLY A 256 0.93 18.64 -42.36
N LYS A 257 1.58 17.74 -43.13
CA LYS A 257 1.32 16.29 -43.15
C LYS A 257 1.27 15.67 -41.74
N ASN A 258 2.06 16.19 -40.79
CA ASN A 258 2.10 15.67 -39.44
C ASN A 258 0.80 15.91 -38.65
N ARG A 259 0.23 17.13 -38.74
CA ARG A 259 -1.09 17.41 -38.17
C ARG A 259 -2.20 16.66 -38.89
N ASP A 260 -2.10 16.54 -40.22
CA ASP A 260 -3.10 15.81 -41.00
C ASP A 260 -3.17 14.34 -40.56
N ALA A 261 -2.02 13.69 -40.39
CA ALA A 261 -1.94 12.30 -39.90
C ALA A 261 -2.49 12.15 -38.46
N LEU A 262 -2.17 13.07 -37.54
CA LEU A 262 -2.72 13.05 -36.18
C LEU A 262 -4.24 13.22 -36.17
N ASN A 263 -4.77 14.14 -36.99
CA ASN A 263 -6.20 14.35 -37.14
C ASN A 263 -6.91 13.14 -37.77
N GLU A 264 -6.28 12.47 -38.75
CA GLU A 264 -6.80 11.22 -39.33
C GLU A 264 -6.83 10.10 -38.29
N TYR A 265 -5.73 9.91 -37.56
CA TYR A 265 -5.62 8.92 -36.50
C TYR A 265 -6.72 9.06 -35.44
N TRP A 266 -6.99 10.29 -35.02
CA TRP A 266 -8.07 10.61 -34.09
C TRP A 266 -9.46 10.43 -34.71
N ARG A 267 -9.69 10.92 -35.94
CA ARG A 267 -10.99 10.82 -36.61
C ARG A 267 -11.43 9.37 -36.80
N GLU A 268 -10.53 8.49 -37.20
CA GLU A 268 -10.84 7.06 -37.35
C GLU A 268 -11.32 6.41 -36.04
N SER A 269 -10.79 6.86 -34.90
CA SER A 269 -11.25 6.38 -33.59
C SER A 269 -12.67 6.82 -33.29
N VAL A 270 -12.98 8.10 -33.57
CA VAL A 270 -14.32 8.66 -33.36
C VAL A 270 -15.32 7.99 -34.32
N GLU A 271 -14.96 7.77 -35.58
CA GLU A 271 -15.78 7.06 -36.56
C GLU A 271 -16.06 5.61 -36.13
N GLN A 272 -15.06 4.92 -35.58
CA GLN A 272 -15.24 3.56 -35.06
C GLN A 272 -16.21 3.52 -33.87
N ASN A 273 -16.17 4.51 -32.98
CA ASN A 273 -16.95 4.51 -31.74
C ASN A 273 -18.26 5.31 -31.81
N LYS A 274 -18.60 5.89 -32.97
CA LYS A 274 -19.76 6.80 -33.13
C LYS A 274 -21.11 6.21 -32.72
N ASP A 275 -21.25 4.88 -32.80
CA ASP A 275 -22.49 4.16 -32.49
C ASP A 275 -22.54 3.66 -31.02
N PHE A 276 -21.48 3.88 -30.24
CA PHE A 276 -21.36 3.40 -28.86
C PHE A 276 -21.44 4.54 -27.84
N GLU A 277 -21.88 4.25 -26.62
CA GLU A 277 -21.83 5.21 -25.52
C GLU A 277 -20.39 5.31 -24.95
N VAL A 278 -19.62 6.28 -25.43
CA VAL A 278 -18.24 6.54 -24.98
C VAL A 278 -18.04 7.98 -24.51
N GLY A 279 -17.03 8.18 -23.67
CA GLY A 279 -16.50 9.48 -23.30
C GLY A 279 -15.17 9.77 -24.01
N TYR A 280 -15.02 10.97 -24.54
CA TYR A 280 -13.82 11.40 -25.24
C TYR A 280 -12.94 12.28 -24.36
N THR A 281 -11.73 11.83 -24.07
CA THR A 281 -10.68 12.65 -23.45
C THR A 281 -10.02 13.53 -24.51
N LEU A 282 -10.00 14.85 -24.27
CA LEU A 282 -9.40 15.87 -25.14
C LEU A 282 -8.12 16.43 -24.52
N GLY A 283 -7.36 17.17 -25.33
CA GLY A 283 -6.02 17.66 -25.02
C GLY A 283 -4.95 16.83 -25.73
N MET A 284 -3.72 16.87 -25.24
CA MET A 284 -2.65 15.97 -25.70
C MET A 284 -1.54 15.90 -24.67
N ARG A 285 -1.03 14.69 -24.44
CA ARG A 285 0.23 14.40 -23.75
C ARG A 285 1.06 13.47 -24.63
N GLY A 286 2.29 13.18 -24.23
CA GLY A 286 3.14 12.26 -24.99
C GLY A 286 2.65 10.81 -24.91
N ILE A 287 3.28 9.94 -25.69
CA ILE A 287 3.01 8.50 -25.67
C ILE A 287 3.40 7.92 -24.29
N HIS A 288 2.59 7.03 -23.74
CA HIS A 288 2.87 6.31 -22.48
C HIS A 288 3.09 7.22 -21.25
N ASP A 289 2.14 8.10 -20.94
CA ASP A 289 2.18 9.04 -19.79
C ASP A 289 3.35 10.06 -19.81
N SER A 290 4.07 10.18 -20.93
CA SER A 290 5.16 11.15 -21.09
C SER A 290 4.67 12.58 -21.30
N GLY A 291 5.57 13.54 -21.07
CA GLY A 291 5.27 14.96 -21.26
C GLY A 291 4.95 15.30 -22.71
N PHE A 292 4.08 16.29 -22.92
CA PHE A 292 3.73 16.80 -24.24
C PHE A 292 4.96 17.22 -25.08
N GLU A 293 5.22 16.52 -26.20
CA GLU A 293 6.33 16.80 -27.12
C GLU A 293 6.06 18.05 -27.97
N THR A 294 7.09 18.90 -28.11
CA THR A 294 6.99 20.16 -28.85
C THR A 294 8.28 20.47 -29.61
N LYS A 295 8.67 19.64 -30.59
CA LYS A 295 9.94 19.79 -31.32
C LYS A 295 10.03 21.11 -32.06
N SER A 296 8.94 21.61 -32.65
CA SER A 296 8.98 22.90 -33.36
C SER A 296 9.12 24.11 -32.43
N LEU A 297 8.93 23.92 -31.12
CA LEU A 297 9.15 24.94 -30.09
C LEU A 297 10.54 24.84 -29.45
N LYS A 298 11.41 23.93 -29.93
CA LYS A 298 12.79 23.82 -29.45
C LYS A 298 13.53 25.13 -29.71
N GLY A 299 13.93 25.80 -28.64
CA GLY A 299 14.62 27.10 -28.67
C GLY A 299 13.91 28.17 -27.85
N LEU A 300 12.60 28.02 -27.61
CA LEU A 300 11.85 28.87 -26.68
C LEU A 300 12.14 28.46 -25.23
N GLN A 301 12.11 29.43 -24.31
CA GLN A 301 12.36 29.19 -22.88
C GLN A 301 11.40 30.00 -22.01
N GLY A 302 11.23 29.59 -20.75
CA GLY A 302 10.45 30.31 -19.74
C GLY A 302 9.03 30.65 -20.21
N GLU A 303 8.64 31.92 -20.03
CA GLU A 303 7.30 32.42 -20.34
C GLU A 303 6.91 32.28 -21.82
N GLU A 304 7.87 32.45 -22.73
CA GLU A 304 7.62 32.35 -24.18
C GLU A 304 7.25 30.92 -24.56
N LEU A 305 8.00 29.93 -24.05
CA LEU A 305 7.68 28.52 -24.25
C LEU A 305 6.33 28.16 -23.64
N ARG A 306 6.00 28.67 -22.44
CA ARG A 306 4.71 28.40 -21.80
C ARG A 306 3.55 28.91 -22.63
N LYS A 307 3.63 30.16 -23.12
CA LYS A 307 2.60 30.75 -24.00
C LYS A 307 2.44 29.96 -25.30
N ALA A 308 3.53 29.59 -25.95
CA ALA A 308 3.49 28.78 -27.16
C ALA A 308 2.87 27.39 -26.90
N LYS A 309 3.15 26.76 -25.76
CA LYS A 309 2.51 25.51 -25.34
C LYS A 309 1.00 25.67 -25.09
N ILE A 310 0.60 26.78 -24.44
CA ILE A 310 -0.82 27.10 -24.22
C ILE A 310 -1.55 27.27 -25.56
N GLU A 311 -1.01 28.05 -26.49
CA GLU A 311 -1.60 28.27 -27.82
C GLU A 311 -1.68 26.97 -28.64
N LEU A 312 -0.65 26.15 -28.56
CA LEU A 312 -0.62 24.85 -29.23
C LEU A 312 -1.68 23.90 -28.67
N LEU A 313 -1.82 23.82 -27.34
CA LEU A 313 -2.83 22.97 -26.71
C LEU A 313 -4.26 23.46 -26.98
N GLN A 314 -4.50 24.78 -27.05
CA GLN A 314 -5.77 25.34 -27.55
C GLN A 314 -6.05 24.89 -28.98
N THR A 315 -5.06 24.99 -29.87
CA THR A 315 -5.18 24.55 -31.27
C THR A 315 -5.52 23.06 -31.39
N ILE A 316 -4.96 22.23 -30.51
CA ILE A 316 -5.26 20.79 -30.47
C ILE A 316 -6.70 20.55 -30.04
N ILE A 317 -7.13 21.17 -28.93
CA ILE A 317 -8.50 21.02 -28.43
C ILE A 317 -9.51 21.48 -29.48
N ASP A 318 -9.26 22.60 -30.16
CA ASP A 318 -10.12 23.09 -31.24
C ASP A 318 -10.22 22.10 -32.42
N ALA A 319 -9.10 21.45 -32.78
CA ALA A 319 -9.09 20.44 -33.83
C ALA A 319 -9.87 19.17 -33.43
N GLN A 320 -9.75 18.75 -32.17
CA GLN A 320 -10.48 17.60 -31.63
C GLN A 320 -11.98 17.87 -31.53
N GLU A 321 -12.39 19.05 -31.05
CA GLU A 321 -13.80 19.48 -31.06
C GLU A 321 -14.38 19.50 -32.49
N LYS A 322 -13.57 19.95 -33.46
CA LYS A 322 -13.97 19.90 -34.86
C LYS A 322 -14.19 18.46 -35.36
N ILE A 323 -13.28 17.53 -35.02
CA ILE A 323 -13.44 16.11 -35.37
C ILE A 323 -14.73 15.55 -34.77
N LEU A 324 -15.01 15.81 -33.48
CA LEU A 324 -16.21 15.35 -32.79
C LEU A 324 -17.48 15.90 -33.45
N SER A 325 -17.55 17.22 -33.68
CA SER A 325 -18.73 17.87 -34.26
C SER A 325 -19.01 17.51 -35.73
N GLU A 326 -17.97 17.15 -36.50
CA GLU A 326 -18.13 16.66 -37.87
C GLU A 326 -18.55 15.19 -37.96
N THR A 327 -18.29 14.40 -36.91
CA THR A 327 -18.43 12.93 -36.94
C THR A 327 -19.62 12.42 -36.15
N LEU A 328 -20.02 13.12 -35.08
CA LEU A 328 -21.05 12.68 -34.14
C LEU A 328 -22.34 13.49 -34.28
N ASP A 329 -23.48 12.80 -34.24
CA ASP A 329 -24.81 13.43 -34.26
C ASP A 329 -25.29 13.88 -32.86
N LYS A 330 -24.63 13.40 -31.80
CA LYS A 330 -24.99 13.63 -30.40
C LYS A 330 -23.77 14.09 -29.63
N GLU A 331 -24.00 14.95 -28.65
CA GLU A 331 -22.96 15.43 -27.74
C GLU A 331 -22.51 14.29 -26.80
N PRO A 332 -21.23 13.86 -26.85
CA PRO A 332 -20.72 12.83 -25.95
C PRO A 332 -20.31 13.42 -24.59
N LEU A 333 -19.95 12.54 -23.64
CA LEU A 333 -19.17 12.99 -22.49
C LEU A 333 -17.78 13.43 -22.99
N LYS A 334 -17.39 14.67 -22.69
CA LYS A 334 -16.04 15.18 -22.99
C LYS A 334 -15.29 15.48 -21.70
N SER A 335 -14.04 15.04 -21.61
CA SER A 335 -13.20 15.20 -20.43
C SER A 335 -11.87 15.86 -20.76
N PHE A 336 -11.34 16.60 -19.80
CA PHE A 336 -9.97 17.13 -19.82
C PHE A 336 -9.35 16.94 -18.44
N VAL A 337 -8.15 16.37 -18.40
CA VAL A 337 -7.43 16.07 -17.16
C VAL A 337 -6.19 16.98 -17.09
N PRO A 338 -6.23 18.08 -16.32
CA PRO A 338 -5.06 18.92 -16.11
C PRO A 338 -4.07 18.20 -15.18
N TYR A 339 -3.30 17.25 -15.73
CA TYR A 339 -2.39 16.39 -14.99
C TYR A 339 -0.92 16.72 -15.27
N LYS A 340 -0.07 16.63 -14.23
CA LYS A 340 1.36 16.92 -14.27
C LYS A 340 1.68 18.27 -14.94
N GLU A 341 2.37 18.28 -16.08
CA GLU A 341 2.79 19.50 -16.77
C GLU A 341 1.63 20.31 -17.35
N VAL A 342 0.50 19.67 -17.65
CA VAL A 342 -0.68 20.32 -18.22
C VAL A 342 -1.40 21.20 -17.19
N LEU A 343 -1.30 20.86 -15.90
CA LEU A 343 -1.86 21.68 -14.82
C LEU A 343 -1.24 23.09 -14.80
N GLU A 344 0.07 23.20 -15.02
CA GLU A 344 0.74 24.50 -15.09
C GLU A 344 0.20 25.34 -16.27
N LEU A 345 -0.08 24.71 -17.41
CA LEU A 345 -0.65 25.41 -18.57
C LEU A 345 -2.07 25.91 -18.27
N TYR A 346 -2.88 25.10 -17.58
CA TYR A 346 -4.20 25.47 -17.10
C TYR A 346 -4.17 26.69 -16.19
N ASP A 347 -3.30 26.66 -15.17
CA ASP A 347 -3.19 27.74 -14.18
C ASP A 347 -2.68 29.06 -14.76
N ASN A 348 -1.97 29.00 -15.90
CA ASN A 348 -1.43 30.17 -16.58
C ASN A 348 -2.24 30.61 -17.81
N GLY A 349 -3.50 30.19 -17.92
CA GLY A 349 -4.46 30.78 -18.86
C GLY A 349 -4.82 29.94 -20.09
N LEU A 350 -4.54 28.63 -20.08
CA LEU A 350 -5.16 27.71 -21.04
C LEU A 350 -6.68 27.79 -20.94
N ARG A 351 -7.34 28.07 -22.07
CA ARG A 351 -8.79 28.08 -22.17
C ARG A 351 -9.29 26.70 -22.55
N VAL A 352 -10.09 26.12 -21.66
CA VAL A 352 -10.77 24.84 -21.89
C VAL A 352 -12.26 25.14 -22.14
N PRO A 353 -12.91 24.55 -23.16
CA PRO A 353 -14.35 24.72 -23.40
C PRO A 353 -15.21 24.41 -22.16
N GLU A 354 -16.27 25.20 -21.94
CA GLU A 354 -17.08 25.18 -20.70
C GLU A 354 -17.84 23.88 -20.47
N ASP A 355 -18.09 23.11 -21.51
CA ASP A 355 -18.79 21.83 -21.52
C ASP A 355 -17.88 20.61 -21.31
N LEU A 356 -16.55 20.79 -21.32
CA LEU A 356 -15.61 19.74 -20.91
C LEU A 356 -15.63 19.55 -19.39
N THR A 357 -15.74 18.30 -18.96
CA THR A 357 -15.59 17.91 -17.57
C THR A 357 -14.12 18.02 -17.18
N LEU A 358 -13.79 18.85 -16.19
CA LEU A 358 -12.44 18.89 -15.62
C LEU A 358 -12.27 17.75 -14.62
N ILE A 359 -11.38 16.80 -14.89
CA ILE A 359 -11.08 15.69 -13.98
C ILE A 359 -9.84 16.04 -13.16
N TRP A 360 -10.04 16.35 -11.89
CA TRP A 360 -8.96 16.58 -10.93
C TRP A 360 -8.32 15.26 -10.51
N THR A 361 -7.12 15.31 -9.93
CA THR A 361 -6.45 14.09 -9.45
C THR A 361 -6.08 14.20 -7.97
N ASN A 362 -5.99 13.05 -7.30
CA ASN A 362 -5.18 12.95 -6.10
C ASN A 362 -3.68 12.93 -6.47
N ASP A 363 -2.82 12.85 -5.46
CA ASP A 363 -1.36 12.75 -5.59
C ASP A 363 -0.87 11.30 -5.81
N ASN A 364 -1.79 10.43 -6.23
CA ASN A 364 -1.61 8.98 -6.37
C ASN A 364 -1.52 8.19 -5.04
N TYR A 365 -1.50 8.83 -3.85
CA TYR A 365 -1.46 8.17 -2.54
C TYR A 365 -2.71 8.38 -1.68
N GLY A 366 -3.75 8.96 -2.26
CA GLY A 366 -5.04 9.19 -1.62
C GLY A 366 -5.37 10.66 -1.35
N TYR A 367 -4.42 11.58 -1.47
CA TYR A 367 -4.62 12.99 -1.10
C TYR A 367 -5.01 13.84 -2.30
N ILE A 368 -6.19 14.47 -2.26
CA ILE A 368 -6.63 15.35 -3.35
C ILE A 368 -5.73 16.58 -3.41
N ARG A 369 -5.11 16.81 -4.58
CA ARG A 369 -4.15 17.91 -4.79
C ARG A 369 -4.82 19.27 -4.75
N ARG A 370 -6.01 19.35 -5.34
CA ARG A 370 -6.75 20.60 -5.54
C ARG A 370 -8.25 20.35 -5.65
N TYR A 371 -9.01 21.32 -5.16
CA TYR A 371 -10.44 21.44 -5.37
C TYR A 371 -10.74 22.60 -6.33
N PRO A 372 -11.83 22.53 -7.11
CA PRO A 372 -12.18 23.59 -8.05
C PRO A 372 -12.44 24.92 -7.33
N GLY A 373 -11.95 26.01 -7.90
CA GLY A 373 -12.31 27.37 -7.46
C GLY A 373 -13.74 27.74 -7.87
N ASP A 374 -14.25 28.89 -7.40
CA ASP A 374 -15.66 29.27 -7.63
C ASP A 374 -16.06 29.33 -9.12
N LYS A 375 -15.14 29.72 -10.00
CA LYS A 375 -15.39 29.67 -11.46
C LYS A 375 -15.50 28.24 -11.98
N GLU A 376 -14.60 27.36 -11.54
CA GLU A 376 -14.53 25.95 -11.95
C GLU A 376 -15.75 25.16 -11.45
N LYS A 377 -16.26 25.47 -10.26
CA LYS A 377 -17.48 24.87 -9.71
C LYS A 377 -18.73 25.12 -10.55
N ASN A 378 -18.78 26.26 -11.24
CA ASN A 378 -19.95 26.70 -12.02
C ASN A 378 -19.88 26.33 -13.51
N ARG A 379 -18.85 25.58 -13.94
CA ARG A 379 -18.69 25.17 -15.34
C ARG A 379 -19.79 24.19 -15.76
N LYS A 380 -20.24 24.29 -17.02
CA LYS A 380 -21.32 23.47 -17.58
C LYS A 380 -20.96 21.97 -17.61
N GLY A 381 -19.70 21.64 -17.94
CA GLY A 381 -19.20 20.27 -17.95
C GLY A 381 -19.06 19.67 -16.54
N GLY A 382 -19.08 20.49 -15.50
CA GLY A 382 -18.84 20.07 -14.12
C GLY A 382 -17.41 19.59 -13.90
N ASN A 383 -17.22 18.88 -12.78
CA ASN A 383 -15.90 18.43 -12.32
C ASN A 383 -15.94 16.94 -11.95
N GLY A 384 -14.84 16.24 -12.22
CA GLY A 384 -14.59 14.86 -11.84
C GLY A 384 -13.33 14.68 -11.01
N ILE A 385 -13.11 13.45 -10.51
CA ILE A 385 -11.92 13.04 -9.77
C ILE A 385 -11.38 11.72 -10.33
N TYR A 386 -10.07 11.67 -10.53
CA TYR A 386 -9.29 10.45 -10.69
C TYR A 386 -8.56 10.16 -9.37
N TYR A 387 -8.91 9.04 -8.75
CA TYR A 387 -8.42 8.61 -7.44
C TYR A 387 -7.63 7.30 -7.57
N HIS A 388 -6.77 6.98 -6.60
CA HIS A 388 -5.88 5.81 -6.66
C HIS A 388 -6.01 4.92 -5.42
N ASN A 389 -6.16 3.61 -5.65
CA ASN A 389 -5.92 2.54 -4.68
C ASN A 389 -4.82 1.57 -5.12
N SER A 390 -4.21 1.83 -6.28
CA SER A 390 -3.08 1.13 -6.87
C SER A 390 -2.24 2.17 -7.61
N TYR A 391 -0.91 2.07 -7.54
CA TYR A 391 -0.04 2.98 -8.27
C TYR A 391 1.33 2.37 -8.58
N TRP A 392 1.62 2.21 -9.86
CA TRP A 392 2.98 2.05 -10.37
C TRP A 392 3.67 3.42 -10.39
N ALA A 393 4.49 3.66 -9.37
CA ALA A 393 5.19 4.90 -9.16
C ALA A 393 6.63 4.86 -9.71
N GLY A 394 7.33 5.99 -9.55
CA GLY A 394 8.78 5.98 -9.50
C GLY A 394 9.33 4.90 -8.54
N PRO A 395 10.56 4.44 -8.73
CA PRO A 395 11.09 3.33 -7.94
C PRO A 395 11.15 3.63 -6.44
N GLY A 396 11.01 2.58 -5.63
CA GLY A 396 10.89 2.73 -4.18
C GLY A 396 9.62 3.46 -3.72
N MET A 397 8.64 3.73 -4.60
CA MET A 397 7.40 4.44 -4.26
C MET A 397 6.11 3.71 -4.70
N SER A 398 6.21 2.59 -5.42
CA SER A 398 5.04 1.84 -5.91
C SER A 398 4.30 1.12 -4.78
N TYR A 399 2.98 0.99 -4.91
CA TYR A 399 2.16 0.12 -4.06
C TYR A 399 1.10 -0.58 -4.90
N LEU A 400 1.32 -1.88 -5.12
CA LEU A 400 0.57 -2.71 -6.08
C LEU A 400 0.15 -4.06 -5.48
N PHE A 401 0.68 -4.44 -4.32
CA PHE A 401 0.37 -5.75 -3.73
C PHE A 401 -0.93 -5.68 -2.94
N ILE A 402 -1.05 -4.73 -2.01
CA ILE A 402 -2.28 -4.49 -1.25
C ILE A 402 -2.53 -2.99 -1.10
N ASN A 403 -3.80 -2.60 -1.08
CA ASN A 403 -4.15 -1.26 -0.60
C ASN A 403 -4.21 -1.24 0.93
N SER A 404 -3.62 -0.20 1.52
CA SER A 404 -3.69 0.09 2.95
C SER A 404 -4.35 1.43 3.26
N ILE A 405 -4.78 2.20 2.25
CA ILE A 405 -5.48 3.47 2.46
C ILE A 405 -6.79 3.20 3.24
N PRO A 406 -6.98 3.78 4.45
CA PRO A 406 -8.18 3.54 5.23
C PRO A 406 -9.44 4.02 4.50
N LEU A 407 -10.56 3.30 4.65
CA LEU A 407 -11.83 3.75 4.07
C LEU A 407 -12.25 5.12 4.63
N ALA A 408 -11.88 5.44 5.87
CA ALA A 408 -12.09 6.76 6.46
C ALA A 408 -11.34 7.86 5.70
N HIS A 409 -10.14 7.56 5.18
CA HIS A 409 -9.37 8.47 4.33
C HIS A 409 -10.13 8.69 3.02
N THR A 410 -10.43 7.61 2.29
CA THR A 410 -11.14 7.68 1.01
C THR A 410 -12.45 8.45 1.14
N ARG A 411 -13.25 8.14 2.18
CA ARG A 411 -14.50 8.85 2.50
C ARG A 411 -14.25 10.34 2.73
N ASN A 412 -13.27 10.69 3.56
CA ASN A 412 -13.01 12.09 3.91
C ASN A 412 -12.62 12.92 2.68
N GLU A 413 -11.69 12.43 1.86
CA GLU A 413 -11.25 13.12 0.65
C GLU A 413 -12.38 13.21 -0.39
N LEU A 414 -13.11 12.14 -0.65
CA LEU A 414 -14.22 12.16 -1.61
C LEU A 414 -15.42 12.99 -1.11
N TYR A 415 -15.68 13.03 0.19
CA TYR A 415 -16.70 13.92 0.76
C TYR A 415 -16.32 15.39 0.58
N LYS A 416 -15.05 15.75 0.80
CA LYS A 416 -14.53 17.08 0.47
C LYS A 416 -14.67 17.38 -1.02
N ALA A 417 -14.34 16.43 -1.90
CA ALA A 417 -14.52 16.56 -3.34
C ALA A 417 -15.98 16.88 -3.71
N TRP A 418 -16.92 16.13 -3.15
CA TRP A 418 -18.36 16.35 -3.33
C TRP A 418 -18.82 17.73 -2.83
N CYS A 419 -18.41 18.12 -1.63
CA CYS A 419 -18.71 19.42 -1.04
C CYS A 419 -18.16 20.57 -1.87
N GLU A 420 -17.00 20.38 -2.49
CA GLU A 420 -16.35 21.35 -3.36
C GLU A 420 -16.84 21.28 -4.83
N GLY A 421 -17.87 20.49 -5.15
CA GLY A 421 -18.50 20.51 -6.48
C GLY A 421 -17.92 19.53 -7.51
N ILE A 422 -17.10 18.56 -7.07
CA ILE A 422 -16.63 17.45 -7.90
C ILE A 422 -17.66 16.32 -7.88
N ARG A 423 -18.59 16.31 -8.84
CA ARG A 423 -19.80 15.46 -8.81
C ARG A 423 -20.14 14.74 -10.12
N LYS A 424 -19.40 15.00 -11.20
CA LYS A 424 -19.75 14.52 -12.55
C LYS A 424 -19.17 13.13 -12.84
N VAL A 425 -17.85 12.97 -12.73
CA VAL A 425 -17.11 11.74 -13.08
C VAL A 425 -16.21 11.33 -11.93
N TRP A 426 -16.38 10.15 -11.36
CA TRP A 426 -15.51 9.58 -10.32
C TRP A 426 -14.94 8.26 -10.84
N VAL A 427 -13.61 8.21 -11.00
CA VAL A 427 -12.88 7.05 -11.49
C VAL A 427 -11.76 6.67 -10.53
N LEU A 428 -11.68 5.39 -10.19
CA LEU A 428 -10.71 4.81 -9.27
C LEU A 428 -9.69 3.95 -10.01
N ASN A 429 -8.39 4.20 -9.88
CA ASN A 429 -7.36 3.23 -10.26
C ASN A 429 -7.42 2.02 -9.32
N VAL A 430 -7.63 0.84 -9.90
CA VAL A 430 -7.82 -0.42 -9.17
C VAL A 430 -6.74 -1.46 -9.46
N GLY A 431 -5.66 -1.09 -10.15
CA GLY A 431 -4.65 -2.07 -10.52
C GLY A 431 -5.26 -3.21 -11.36
N ALA A 432 -4.88 -4.43 -11.00
CA ALA A 432 -5.40 -5.69 -11.55
C ALA A 432 -6.79 -6.11 -10.99
N ILE A 433 -7.58 -5.20 -10.39
CA ILE A 433 -8.86 -5.44 -9.67
C ILE A 433 -8.66 -6.19 -8.33
N LYS A 434 -7.95 -7.30 -8.33
CA LYS A 434 -7.64 -8.07 -7.12
C LYS A 434 -6.29 -7.62 -6.53
N PRO A 435 -6.13 -7.59 -5.20
CA PRO A 435 -7.11 -7.90 -4.16
C PRO A 435 -7.80 -6.62 -3.62
N LEU A 436 -8.49 -5.81 -4.44
CA LEU A 436 -9.07 -4.51 -4.02
C LEU A 436 -10.60 -4.53 -3.86
N GLU A 437 -11.19 -5.69 -3.57
CA GLU A 437 -12.64 -5.90 -3.58
C GLU A 437 -13.38 -4.98 -2.60
N GLN A 438 -12.86 -4.85 -1.37
CA GLN A 438 -13.41 -3.99 -0.32
C GLN A 438 -13.39 -2.53 -0.75
N GLU A 439 -12.27 -2.07 -1.29
CA GLU A 439 -12.04 -0.67 -1.60
C GLU A 439 -12.79 -0.23 -2.86
N ILE A 440 -12.89 -1.11 -3.87
CA ILE A 440 -13.75 -0.91 -5.05
C ILE A 440 -15.21 -0.82 -4.63
N THR A 441 -15.68 -1.76 -3.80
CA THR A 441 -17.07 -1.79 -3.33
C THR A 441 -17.41 -0.53 -2.55
N PHE A 442 -16.52 -0.09 -1.65
CA PHE A 442 -16.73 1.11 -0.86
C PHE A 442 -16.74 2.36 -1.74
N TYR A 443 -15.77 2.52 -2.65
CA TYR A 443 -15.69 3.69 -3.52
C TYR A 443 -16.95 3.86 -4.37
N LEU A 444 -17.40 2.79 -5.04
CA LEU A 444 -18.58 2.83 -5.90
C LEU A 444 -19.86 3.04 -5.08
N ARG A 445 -19.97 2.41 -3.89
CA ARG A 445 -21.13 2.63 -3.03
C ARG A 445 -21.16 4.04 -2.44
N PHE A 446 -20.00 4.60 -2.06
CA PHE A 446 -19.91 5.97 -1.61
C PHE A 446 -20.28 6.95 -2.73
N ALA A 447 -19.84 6.72 -3.97
CA ALA A 447 -20.26 7.52 -5.13
C ALA A 447 -21.78 7.46 -5.39
N TRP A 448 -22.42 6.33 -5.04
CA TRP A 448 -23.87 6.18 -5.11
C TRP A 448 -24.60 6.93 -3.98
N GLU A 449 -24.02 6.98 -2.78
CA GLU A 449 -24.69 7.44 -1.55
C GLU A 449 -24.31 8.86 -1.10
N VAL A 450 -23.20 9.41 -1.59
CA VAL A 450 -22.67 10.68 -1.11
C VAL A 450 -23.72 11.81 -1.19
N GLY A 451 -23.85 12.58 -0.12
CA GLY A 451 -24.84 13.67 -0.03
C GLY A 451 -26.27 13.24 0.30
N LYS A 452 -26.58 11.95 0.44
CA LYS A 452 -27.88 11.48 0.93
C LYS A 452 -27.97 11.54 2.45
N GLU A 453 -29.17 11.83 2.97
CA GLU A 453 -29.46 11.69 4.39
C GLU A 453 -29.68 10.20 4.72
N ASN A 454 -29.03 9.68 5.76
CA ASN A 454 -29.13 8.29 6.23
C ASN A 454 -28.94 7.25 5.11
N PRO A 455 -27.76 7.20 4.46
CA PRO A 455 -27.53 6.30 3.36
C PRO A 455 -27.68 4.83 3.78
N GLN A 456 -28.35 4.02 2.96
CA GLN A 456 -28.77 2.66 3.34
C GLN A 456 -27.62 1.72 3.69
N ARG A 457 -26.50 1.81 2.98
CA ARG A 457 -25.29 1.00 3.24
C ARG A 457 -24.34 1.66 4.23
N ARG A 458 -24.76 2.78 4.81
CA ARG A 458 -24.05 3.50 5.86
C ARG A 458 -22.62 3.89 5.48
N THR A 459 -22.37 4.24 4.22
CA THR A 459 -21.04 4.75 3.81
C THR A 459 -20.68 6.10 4.47
N ASP A 460 -21.62 6.72 5.19
CA ASP A 460 -21.40 7.84 6.10
C ASP A 460 -20.61 7.44 7.36
N ASP A 461 -20.55 6.16 7.72
CA ASP A 461 -19.84 5.62 8.89
C ASP A 461 -19.10 4.32 8.52
N VAL A 462 -17.77 4.37 8.51
CA VAL A 462 -16.96 3.24 8.03
C VAL A 462 -17.01 2.01 8.94
N ASP A 463 -17.28 2.16 10.24
CA ASP A 463 -17.45 1.02 11.15
C ASP A 463 -18.76 0.28 10.80
N GLU A 464 -19.85 1.02 10.63
CA GLU A 464 -21.17 0.47 10.26
C GLU A 464 -21.18 -0.10 8.84
N TYR A 465 -20.52 0.56 7.88
CA TYR A 465 -20.37 0.03 6.52
C TYR A 465 -19.69 -1.34 6.52
N LEU A 466 -18.55 -1.47 7.21
CA LEU A 466 -17.79 -2.74 7.23
C LEU A 466 -18.55 -3.85 7.93
N LYS A 467 -19.25 -3.52 9.01
CA LYS A 467 -20.12 -4.46 9.70
C LYS A 467 -21.20 -5.00 8.77
N LEU A 468 -21.88 -4.13 8.02
CA LEU A 468 -22.89 -4.53 7.05
C LEU A 468 -22.29 -5.35 5.90
N TRP A 469 -21.15 -4.93 5.36
CA TRP A 469 -20.48 -5.60 4.25
C TRP A 469 -20.03 -7.03 4.62
N ILE A 470 -19.42 -7.22 5.80
CA ILE A 470 -19.03 -8.55 6.29
C ILE A 470 -20.25 -9.43 6.53
N ASN A 471 -21.30 -8.92 7.19
CA ASN A 471 -22.49 -9.73 7.48
C ASN A 471 -23.33 -10.05 6.23
N GLU A 472 -23.28 -9.19 5.21
CA GLU A 472 -23.90 -9.48 3.92
C GLU A 472 -23.11 -10.53 3.14
N THR A 473 -21.78 -10.55 3.24
CA THR A 473 -20.92 -11.45 2.48
C THR A 473 -20.77 -12.82 3.14
N PHE A 474 -20.52 -12.86 4.45
CA PHE A 474 -20.18 -14.06 5.20
C PHE A 474 -21.23 -14.41 6.26
N SER A 475 -21.32 -15.68 6.62
CA SER A 475 -22.18 -16.20 7.67
C SER A 475 -21.63 -15.90 9.07
N GLY A 476 -22.44 -16.11 10.12
CA GLY A 476 -21.98 -16.04 11.52
C GLY A 476 -22.01 -14.65 12.19
N ASN A 477 -22.43 -13.59 11.48
CA ASN A 477 -22.57 -12.22 12.02
C ASN A 477 -21.26 -11.63 12.59
N HIS A 478 -20.12 -11.91 11.96
CA HIS A 478 -18.80 -11.46 12.42
C HIS A 478 -18.50 -9.98 12.18
N GLY A 479 -19.43 -9.21 11.61
CA GLY A 479 -19.22 -7.85 11.14
C GLY A 479 -18.72 -6.87 12.20
N GLU A 480 -19.20 -6.95 13.44
CA GLU A 480 -18.71 -6.06 14.53
C GLU A 480 -17.21 -6.31 14.80
N LYS A 481 -16.82 -7.58 14.89
CA LYS A 481 -15.44 -8.00 15.17
C LYS A 481 -14.52 -7.63 14.01
N MET A 482 -14.94 -7.95 12.78
CA MET A 482 -14.13 -7.70 11.57
C MET A 482 -14.09 -6.23 11.16
N ALA A 483 -15.12 -5.42 11.44
CA ALA A 483 -15.06 -3.98 11.21
C ALA A 483 -13.93 -3.34 12.03
N CYS A 484 -13.79 -3.72 13.30
CA CYS A 484 -12.67 -3.28 14.13
C CYS A 484 -11.33 -3.73 13.55
N VAL A 485 -11.19 -5.03 13.22
CA VAL A 485 -9.96 -5.58 12.64
C VAL A 485 -9.55 -4.87 11.35
N LEU A 486 -10.47 -4.67 10.41
CA LEU A 486 -10.16 -4.07 9.10
C LEU A 486 -9.84 -2.58 9.21
N ASN A 487 -10.55 -1.84 10.06
CA ASN A 487 -10.23 -0.42 10.31
C ASN A 487 -8.86 -0.29 10.99
N ASP A 488 -8.60 -1.07 12.04
CA ASP A 488 -7.31 -1.04 12.75
C ASP A 488 -6.15 -1.51 11.85
N PHE A 489 -6.37 -2.55 11.05
CA PHE A 489 -5.42 -3.04 10.04
C PHE A 489 -5.03 -1.92 9.07
N SER A 490 -6.00 -1.18 8.54
CA SER A 490 -5.73 -0.11 7.57
C SER A 490 -4.98 1.07 8.23
N GLN A 491 -5.36 1.51 9.43
CA GLN A 491 -4.65 2.58 10.14
C GLN A 491 -3.21 2.19 10.48
N LEU A 492 -3.00 0.96 10.96
CA LEU A 492 -1.69 0.41 11.30
C LEU A 492 -0.82 0.30 10.04
N THR A 493 -1.35 -0.31 8.98
CA THR A 493 -0.59 -0.60 7.76
C THR A 493 -0.32 0.66 6.94
N ASN A 494 -1.22 1.65 6.92
CA ASN A 494 -0.99 2.87 6.13
C ASN A 494 0.11 3.76 6.71
N VAL A 495 0.56 3.57 7.96
CA VAL A 495 1.73 4.28 8.52
C VAL A 495 2.95 4.11 7.61
N ARG A 496 3.14 2.89 7.08
CA ARG A 496 4.16 2.55 6.10
C ARG A 496 3.61 1.38 5.28
N LYS A 497 3.28 1.65 4.01
CA LYS A 497 2.82 0.61 3.09
C LYS A 497 3.84 -0.53 3.04
N ILE A 498 3.39 -1.77 2.93
CA ILE A 498 4.27 -2.94 3.07
C ILE A 498 5.28 -3.02 1.94
N GLU A 499 4.91 -2.51 0.76
CA GLU A 499 5.76 -2.32 -0.41
C GLU A 499 6.85 -1.28 -0.19
N LEU A 500 6.72 -0.41 0.81
CA LEU A 500 7.66 0.66 1.07
C LEU A 500 8.51 0.37 2.32
N MET A 501 8.36 -0.80 2.95
CA MET A 501 9.13 -1.17 4.13
C MET A 501 10.64 -1.16 3.85
N ASP A 502 11.40 -0.66 4.83
CA ASP A 502 12.85 -0.60 4.80
C ASP A 502 13.41 -0.86 6.21
N SER A 503 14.73 -1.03 6.31
CA SER A 503 15.44 -1.26 7.58
C SER A 503 15.35 -0.03 8.48
N ASP A 504 15.23 -0.26 9.78
CA ASP A 504 15.24 0.76 10.84
C ASP A 504 14.11 1.81 10.74
N VAL A 505 13.03 1.54 9.98
CA VAL A 505 11.87 2.46 9.87
C VAL A 505 11.17 2.66 11.21
N PHE A 506 11.00 1.59 11.99
CA PHE A 506 10.38 1.64 13.31
C PHE A 506 11.44 1.42 14.38
N SER A 507 11.60 2.41 15.26
CA SER A 507 12.58 2.37 16.33
C SER A 507 12.29 1.27 17.35
N GLN A 508 13.35 0.62 17.81
CA GLN A 508 13.30 -0.39 18.88
C GLN A 508 13.86 0.14 20.21
N THR A 509 14.27 1.42 20.24
CA THR A 509 14.98 2.01 21.37
C THR A 509 14.61 3.46 21.66
N ALA A 510 13.98 4.20 20.74
CA ALA A 510 13.62 5.59 20.95
C ALA A 510 12.21 5.71 21.53
N TYR A 511 12.13 6.28 22.74
CA TYR A 511 10.88 6.53 23.48
C TYR A 511 10.04 5.26 23.73
N GLY A 512 10.71 4.11 23.84
CA GLY A 512 10.12 2.78 23.90
C GLY A 512 10.56 1.89 22.74
N ASP A 513 9.70 0.95 22.37
CA ASP A 513 9.90 0.03 21.25
C ASP A 513 8.66 0.02 20.35
N GLU A 514 8.56 1.02 19.47
CA GLU A 514 7.41 1.18 18.57
C GLU A 514 7.27 0.00 17.60
N ALA A 515 8.38 -0.66 17.26
CA ALA A 515 8.36 -1.81 16.38
C ALA A 515 7.73 -3.04 17.07
N THR A 516 8.07 -3.32 18.32
CA THR A 516 7.43 -4.40 19.10
C THR A 516 5.93 -4.14 19.31
N GLU A 517 5.55 -2.92 19.70
CA GLU A 517 4.13 -2.55 19.86
C GLU A 517 3.34 -2.82 18.57
N ARG A 518 3.92 -2.45 17.42
CA ARG A 518 3.34 -2.69 16.10
C ARG A 518 3.17 -4.18 15.79
N ILE A 519 4.17 -5.03 16.07
CA ILE A 519 4.09 -6.47 15.84
C ILE A 519 3.03 -7.13 16.72
N ASN A 520 2.93 -6.73 17.99
CA ASN A 520 1.93 -7.27 18.92
C ASN A 520 0.50 -6.91 18.51
N ARG A 521 0.28 -5.68 18.01
CA ARG A 521 -1.01 -5.27 17.45
C ARG A 521 -1.37 -6.07 16.19
N TYR A 522 -0.42 -6.27 15.26
CA TYR A 522 -0.69 -7.15 14.13
C TYR A 522 -1.00 -8.59 14.56
N HIS A 523 -0.29 -9.13 15.55
CA HIS A 523 -0.56 -10.47 16.06
C HIS A 523 -2.00 -10.59 16.62
N GLU A 524 -2.50 -9.57 17.30
CA GLU A 524 -3.88 -9.54 17.79
C GLU A 524 -4.92 -9.47 16.66
N LEU A 525 -4.63 -8.69 15.61
CA LEU A 525 -5.45 -8.64 14.39
C LEU A 525 -5.50 -10.02 13.69
N VAL A 526 -4.35 -10.66 13.53
CA VAL A 526 -4.22 -12.01 12.94
C VAL A 526 -5.01 -13.02 13.77
N ARG A 527 -4.79 -13.07 15.09
CA ARG A 527 -5.49 -13.98 15.99
C ARG A 527 -7.01 -13.83 15.85
N THR A 528 -7.49 -12.58 15.84
CA THR A 528 -8.92 -12.29 15.73
C THR A 528 -9.49 -12.70 14.38
N ALA A 529 -8.79 -12.45 13.28
CA ALA A 529 -9.19 -12.80 11.92
C ALA A 529 -9.15 -14.32 11.68
N ASP A 530 -8.14 -15.01 12.19
CA ASP A 530 -8.01 -16.48 12.15
C ASP A 530 -9.15 -17.17 12.90
N GLU A 531 -9.56 -16.63 14.05
CA GLU A 531 -10.74 -17.13 14.78
C GLU A 531 -12.02 -17.03 13.96
N VAL A 532 -12.19 -15.94 13.21
CA VAL A 532 -13.33 -15.78 12.31
C VAL A 532 -13.23 -16.80 11.19
N TYR A 533 -12.10 -16.86 10.47
CA TYR A 533 -11.87 -17.81 9.38
C TYR A 533 -12.13 -19.26 9.79
N ALA A 534 -11.62 -19.67 10.96
CA ALA A 534 -11.80 -21.03 11.48
C ALA A 534 -13.26 -21.35 11.81
N SER A 535 -14.09 -20.34 12.07
CA SER A 535 -15.52 -20.49 12.38
C SER A 535 -16.44 -20.44 11.16
N LEU A 536 -15.92 -20.03 9.99
CA LEU A 536 -16.71 -19.95 8.76
C LEU A 536 -17.03 -21.35 8.18
N PRO A 537 -18.16 -21.48 7.47
CA PRO A 537 -18.42 -22.61 6.58
C PRO A 537 -17.28 -22.81 5.57
N ASP A 538 -17.02 -24.06 5.19
CA ASP A 538 -15.89 -24.39 4.31
C ASP A 538 -15.99 -23.74 2.92
N ASP A 539 -17.21 -23.55 2.41
CA ASP A 539 -17.49 -22.90 1.12
C ASP A 539 -17.35 -21.36 1.16
N GLU A 540 -17.27 -20.75 2.34
CA GLU A 540 -17.00 -19.32 2.51
C GLU A 540 -15.51 -19.01 2.75
N LYS A 541 -14.70 -20.02 3.05
CA LYS A 541 -13.30 -19.84 3.47
C LYS A 541 -12.42 -19.25 2.39
N ASP A 542 -12.54 -19.68 1.14
CA ASP A 542 -11.72 -19.15 0.05
C ASP A 542 -12.00 -17.65 -0.16
N ALA A 543 -13.28 -17.27 -0.23
CA ALA A 543 -13.71 -15.88 -0.34
C ALA A 543 -13.22 -15.02 0.85
N PHE A 544 -13.35 -15.51 2.09
CA PHE A 544 -12.85 -14.76 3.25
C PHE A 544 -11.33 -14.66 3.25
N TYR A 545 -10.65 -15.71 2.80
CA TYR A 545 -9.20 -15.73 2.71
C TYR A 545 -8.70 -14.64 1.76
N GLU A 546 -9.22 -14.61 0.53
CA GLU A 546 -8.74 -13.67 -0.48
C GLU A 546 -9.17 -12.22 -0.22
N MET A 547 -10.37 -11.99 0.32
CA MET A 547 -10.90 -10.64 0.53
C MET A 547 -10.42 -9.99 1.82
N CYS A 548 -10.05 -10.79 2.83
CA CYS A 548 -9.71 -10.29 4.17
C CYS A 548 -8.40 -10.87 4.70
N LEU A 549 -8.33 -12.19 4.90
CA LEU A 549 -7.28 -12.80 5.72
C LEU A 549 -5.88 -12.68 5.10
N MET A 550 -5.77 -12.84 3.78
CA MET A 550 -4.51 -12.75 3.03
C MET A 550 -3.81 -11.41 3.28
N LYS A 551 -4.53 -10.29 3.20
CA LYS A 551 -3.96 -8.94 3.40
C LYS A 551 -3.39 -8.77 4.81
N ILE A 552 -4.11 -9.28 5.82
CA ILE A 552 -3.71 -9.21 7.23
C ILE A 552 -2.45 -10.06 7.47
N HIS A 553 -2.42 -11.29 6.94
CA HIS A 553 -1.24 -12.15 7.00
C HIS A 553 -0.04 -11.55 6.26
N ALA A 554 -0.22 -11.04 5.05
CA ALA A 554 0.83 -10.41 4.26
C ALA A 554 1.47 -9.23 5.00
N ALA A 555 0.66 -8.35 5.61
CA ALA A 555 1.19 -7.24 6.39
C ALA A 555 1.92 -7.70 7.65
N TYR A 556 1.35 -8.66 8.40
CA TYR A 556 1.99 -9.20 9.60
C TYR A 556 3.34 -9.84 9.29
N TYR A 557 3.40 -10.69 8.26
CA TYR A 557 4.63 -11.41 7.90
C TYR A 557 5.71 -10.47 7.38
N THR A 558 5.37 -9.48 6.55
CA THR A 558 6.33 -8.47 6.09
C THR A 558 6.85 -7.63 7.25
N ASN A 559 5.98 -7.15 8.15
CA ASN A 559 6.45 -6.35 9.30
C ASN A 559 7.31 -7.19 10.26
N CYS A 560 6.97 -8.47 10.51
CA CYS A 560 7.81 -9.37 11.31
C CYS A 560 9.19 -9.59 10.68
N MET A 561 9.23 -9.83 9.37
CA MET A 561 10.48 -10.01 8.63
C MET A 561 11.43 -8.82 8.83
N TYR A 562 10.94 -7.59 8.68
CA TYR A 562 11.73 -6.37 8.92
C TYR A 562 12.09 -6.16 10.39
N TYR A 563 11.13 -6.34 11.31
CA TYR A 563 11.36 -6.24 12.76
C TYR A 563 12.51 -7.14 13.22
N TYR A 564 12.48 -8.43 12.84
CA TYR A 564 13.51 -9.38 13.27
C TYR A 564 14.86 -9.15 12.59
N ALA A 565 14.89 -8.62 11.36
CA ALA A 565 16.13 -8.21 10.72
C ALA A 565 16.80 -7.06 11.47
N ASP A 566 16.05 -6.01 11.79
CA ASP A 566 16.55 -4.87 12.57
C ASP A 566 16.94 -5.29 13.98
N ARG A 567 16.17 -6.21 14.58
CA ARG A 567 16.47 -6.79 15.89
C ARG A 567 17.77 -7.59 15.87
N SER A 568 18.04 -8.33 14.79
CA SER A 568 19.31 -9.08 14.62
C SER A 568 20.52 -8.13 14.57
N ALA A 569 20.40 -7.00 13.87
CA ALA A 569 21.44 -5.98 13.81
C ALA A 569 21.65 -5.29 15.17
N LEU A 570 20.57 -4.89 15.83
CA LEU A 570 20.62 -4.29 17.16
C LEU A 570 21.26 -5.25 18.19
N CYS A 571 20.88 -6.52 18.16
CA CYS A 571 21.45 -7.55 19.04
C CYS A 571 22.93 -7.78 18.76
N THR A 572 23.34 -7.80 17.50
CA THR A 572 24.77 -7.90 17.13
C THR A 572 25.55 -6.71 17.69
N LYS A 573 25.05 -5.47 17.53
CA LYS A 573 25.66 -4.26 18.07
C LYS A 573 25.77 -4.28 19.60
N ARG A 574 24.77 -4.85 20.29
CA ARG A 574 24.73 -5.00 21.75
C ARG A 574 25.43 -6.27 22.26
N GLN A 575 26.15 -7.00 21.41
CA GLN A 575 26.87 -8.23 21.75
C GLN A 575 25.95 -9.34 22.32
N LYS A 576 24.71 -9.39 21.86
CA LYS A 576 23.71 -10.42 22.19
C LYS A 576 23.71 -11.49 21.10
N ALA A 577 24.76 -12.31 21.01
CA ALA A 577 24.99 -13.16 19.84
C ALA A 577 23.89 -14.20 19.61
N GLN A 578 23.49 -14.92 20.68
CA GLN A 578 22.44 -15.93 20.59
C GLN A 578 21.09 -15.32 20.14
N ALA A 579 20.79 -14.10 20.59
CA ALA A 579 19.63 -13.33 20.14
C ALA A 579 19.73 -12.97 18.65
N ALA A 580 20.88 -12.48 18.19
CA ALA A 580 21.09 -12.12 16.79
C ALA A 580 20.85 -13.32 15.85
N TYR A 581 21.39 -14.50 16.18
CA TYR A 581 21.13 -15.73 15.43
C TYR A 581 19.65 -16.15 15.47
N LYS A 582 19.00 -16.08 16.64
CA LYS A 582 17.55 -16.36 16.78
C LYS A 582 16.72 -15.45 15.87
N TYR A 583 16.97 -14.15 15.89
CA TYR A 583 16.18 -13.18 15.12
C TYR A 583 16.46 -13.25 13.62
N ALA A 584 17.69 -13.53 13.20
CA ALA A 584 17.99 -13.82 11.79
C ALA A 584 17.24 -15.07 11.29
N ALA A 585 17.10 -16.11 12.12
CA ALA A 585 16.31 -17.29 11.78
C ALA A 585 14.80 -16.98 11.70
N LEU A 586 14.26 -16.21 12.65
CA LEU A 586 12.85 -15.78 12.61
C LEU A 586 12.55 -14.92 11.37
N CYS A 587 13.45 -13.99 10.99
CA CYS A 587 13.28 -13.22 9.76
C CYS A 587 13.10 -14.13 8.53
N ARG A 588 13.97 -15.14 8.37
CA ARG A 588 13.87 -16.14 7.27
C ARG A 588 12.58 -16.95 7.34
N GLU A 589 12.15 -17.32 8.54
CA GLU A 589 10.89 -18.05 8.73
C GLU A 589 9.69 -17.22 8.26
N TYR A 590 9.64 -15.92 8.58
CA TYR A 590 8.56 -15.04 8.14
C TYR A 590 8.61 -14.72 6.64
N ASP A 591 9.80 -14.65 6.02
CA ASP A 591 9.95 -14.63 4.55
C ASP A 591 9.36 -15.89 3.93
N ASP A 592 9.68 -17.07 4.46
CA ASP A 592 9.13 -18.34 3.97
C ASP A 592 7.61 -18.44 4.18
N ARG A 593 7.08 -18.00 5.32
CA ARG A 593 5.62 -17.94 5.55
C ARG A 593 4.91 -17.06 4.52
N ARG A 594 5.48 -15.91 4.18
CA ARG A 594 4.94 -15.03 3.14
C ARG A 594 4.98 -15.70 1.77
N ARG A 595 6.07 -16.39 1.42
CA ARG A 595 6.18 -17.13 0.16
C ARG A 595 5.18 -18.29 0.08
N GLN A 596 4.92 -18.98 1.19
CA GLN A 596 3.90 -20.02 1.27
C GLN A 596 2.49 -19.46 1.08
N LEU A 597 2.18 -18.31 1.70
CA LEU A 597 0.93 -17.60 1.50
C LEU A 597 0.70 -17.25 0.02
N LEU A 598 1.72 -16.71 -0.66
CA LEU A 598 1.62 -16.36 -2.08
C LEU A 598 1.42 -17.61 -2.95
N PHE A 599 2.12 -18.70 -2.64
CA PHE A 599 1.94 -19.97 -3.33
C PHE A 599 0.53 -20.54 -3.14
N TYR A 600 0.02 -20.52 -1.90
CA TYR A 600 -1.32 -21.01 -1.55
C TYR A 600 -2.40 -20.24 -2.31
N TYR A 601 -2.33 -18.90 -2.29
CA TYR A 601 -3.29 -18.03 -2.99
C TYR A 601 -3.35 -18.34 -4.49
N ASN A 602 -2.18 -18.47 -5.14
CA ASN A 602 -2.13 -18.66 -6.58
C ASN A 602 -2.43 -20.11 -7.01
N ASN A 603 -1.98 -21.10 -6.25
CA ASN A 603 -1.89 -22.49 -6.76
C ASN A 603 -2.72 -23.51 -5.98
N VAL A 604 -3.30 -23.15 -4.83
CA VAL A 604 -3.97 -24.12 -3.95
C VAL A 604 -5.43 -23.75 -3.70
N MET A 605 -5.71 -22.53 -3.22
CA MET A 605 -7.10 -22.12 -2.97
C MET A 605 -7.91 -22.06 -4.26
N ALA A 606 -9.22 -22.27 -4.16
CA ALA A 606 -10.14 -22.29 -5.30
C ALA A 606 -9.62 -23.14 -6.48
N ASP A 607 -8.99 -24.29 -6.18
CA ASP A 607 -8.37 -25.19 -7.16
C ASP A 607 -7.38 -24.51 -8.12
N GLY A 608 -6.67 -23.46 -7.65
CA GLY A 608 -5.69 -22.72 -8.44
C GLY A 608 -6.30 -21.70 -9.42
N LYS A 609 -7.59 -21.37 -9.28
CA LYS A 609 -8.29 -20.36 -10.10
C LYS A 609 -7.54 -19.04 -10.18
N TRP A 610 -6.81 -18.66 -9.13
CA TRP A 610 -6.11 -17.37 -9.04
C TRP A 610 -4.64 -17.42 -9.46
N SER A 611 -4.20 -18.50 -10.11
CA SER A 611 -2.80 -18.59 -10.55
C SER A 611 -2.41 -17.42 -11.45
N GLY A 612 -1.39 -16.67 -11.02
CA GLY A 612 -0.80 -15.56 -11.76
C GLY A 612 -1.37 -14.17 -11.46
N ILE A 613 -2.36 -14.06 -10.56
CA ILE A 613 -2.99 -12.77 -10.22
C ILE A 613 -2.34 -12.05 -9.04
N LEU A 614 -1.67 -12.77 -8.13
CA LEU A 614 -1.09 -12.19 -6.91
C LEU A 614 0.40 -12.54 -6.81
N THR A 615 1.23 -11.82 -7.55
CA THR A 615 2.65 -12.13 -7.75
C THR A 615 3.57 -10.96 -7.37
N PRO A 616 3.50 -10.44 -6.13
CA PRO A 616 4.23 -9.23 -5.71
C PRO A 616 5.76 -9.42 -5.63
N GLU A 617 6.26 -10.65 -5.77
CA GLU A 617 7.70 -10.96 -5.84
C GLU A 617 8.21 -11.10 -7.29
N ASP A 618 7.32 -11.10 -8.29
CA ASP A 618 7.65 -11.18 -9.71
C ASP A 618 7.83 -9.77 -10.31
N PHE A 619 8.33 -9.72 -11.54
CA PHE A 619 8.33 -8.52 -12.36
C PHE A 619 7.97 -8.87 -13.81
N PRO A 620 7.16 -8.06 -14.51
CA PRO A 620 6.35 -6.94 -14.01
C PRO A 620 5.10 -7.44 -13.24
N PRO A 621 4.50 -6.62 -12.35
CA PRO A 621 4.83 -5.22 -12.00
C PRO A 621 6.04 -5.08 -11.04
N PRO A 622 6.41 -3.88 -10.54
CA PRO A 622 7.53 -3.72 -9.60
C PRO A 622 7.38 -4.56 -8.34
N ARG A 623 8.49 -5.13 -7.89
CA ARG A 623 8.52 -5.98 -6.69
C ARG A 623 8.24 -5.18 -5.42
N THR A 624 7.47 -5.80 -4.54
CA THR A 624 7.33 -5.31 -3.16
C THR A 624 8.62 -5.48 -2.37
N ALA A 625 8.62 -5.02 -1.12
CA ALA A 625 9.72 -5.15 -0.19
C ALA A 625 10.11 -6.63 -0.03
N MET A 626 11.39 -6.96 -0.28
CA MET A 626 11.91 -8.34 -0.25
C MET A 626 12.72 -8.59 1.02
N PHE A 627 13.48 -9.70 1.05
CA PHE A 627 14.25 -10.11 2.23
C PHE A 627 15.23 -9.03 2.74
N PRO A 628 15.07 -8.50 3.97
CA PRO A 628 15.86 -7.41 4.53
C PRO A 628 17.24 -7.87 5.05
N ALA A 629 18.10 -6.92 5.39
CA ALA A 629 19.46 -7.20 5.86
C ALA A 629 19.46 -7.72 7.30
N CYS A 630 19.72 -9.01 7.48
CA CYS A 630 19.99 -9.60 8.79
C CYS A 630 21.48 -9.56 9.11
N VAL A 631 21.85 -9.32 10.37
CA VAL A 631 23.24 -9.29 10.82
C VAL A 631 23.40 -10.25 11.99
N VAL A 632 24.47 -11.05 11.95
CA VAL A 632 24.85 -11.98 13.03
C VAL A 632 26.35 -11.81 13.32
N PRO A 633 26.83 -12.11 14.54
CA PRO A 633 28.24 -11.98 14.85
C PRO A 633 29.12 -12.86 13.95
N LEU A 634 30.25 -12.30 13.51
CA LEU A 634 31.24 -13.03 12.71
C LEU A 634 31.85 -14.21 13.47
N VAL A 635 31.96 -14.13 14.80
CA VAL A 635 32.47 -15.22 15.65
C VAL A 635 31.39 -16.29 15.84
N PRO A 636 31.70 -17.60 15.74
CA PRO A 636 30.73 -18.66 15.93
C PRO A 636 30.22 -18.62 17.37
N LEU A 637 28.92 -18.90 17.53
CA LEU A 637 28.24 -18.76 18.81
C LEU A 637 28.89 -19.59 19.94
N ASP A 638 29.41 -20.79 19.62
CA ASP A 638 30.10 -21.69 20.56
C ASP A 638 31.46 -21.16 21.05
N LYS A 639 32.02 -20.14 20.39
CA LYS A 639 33.28 -19.50 20.77
C LYS A 639 33.08 -18.19 21.54
N ILE A 640 31.85 -17.73 21.72
CA ILE A 640 31.54 -16.51 22.45
C ILE A 640 31.32 -16.86 23.93
N GLU A 641 32.02 -16.17 24.83
CA GLU A 641 31.91 -16.39 26.26
C GLU A 641 30.49 -16.08 26.77
N ARG A 642 30.00 -16.92 27.69
CA ARG A 642 28.72 -16.70 28.37
C ARG A 642 28.84 -15.51 29.32
N ARG A 643 28.00 -14.50 29.08
CA ARG A 643 27.97 -13.27 29.87
C ARG A 643 26.55 -12.74 29.87
N LEU A 644 26.05 -12.33 31.04
CA LEU A 644 24.79 -11.60 31.15
C LEU A 644 24.96 -10.20 30.55
N VAL A 645 24.12 -9.89 29.56
CA VAL A 645 23.96 -8.56 28.96
C VAL A 645 22.62 -8.00 29.42
N VAL A 646 22.66 -6.79 29.96
CA VAL A 646 21.48 -6.05 30.42
C VAL A 646 21.29 -4.84 29.52
N THR A 647 20.06 -4.58 29.07
CA THR A 647 19.71 -3.36 28.34
C THR A 647 18.41 -2.79 28.87
N LEU A 648 18.32 -1.47 28.98
CA LEU A 648 17.19 -0.80 29.60
C LEU A 648 16.35 -0.05 28.57
N TRP A 649 15.11 0.28 28.97
CA TRP A 649 14.25 1.22 28.29
C TRP A 649 15.04 2.46 27.84
N ASN A 650 14.92 2.87 26.57
CA ASN A 650 15.56 4.05 26.00
C ASN A 650 17.10 4.09 26.01
N ASP A 651 17.78 2.97 26.28
CA ASP A 651 19.21 2.92 26.60
C ASP A 651 19.57 3.81 27.81
N ASP A 652 18.62 4.06 28.70
CA ASP A 652 18.82 4.87 29.91
C ASP A 652 19.67 4.12 30.95
N GLU A 653 20.20 4.86 31.94
CA GLU A 653 20.97 4.28 33.05
C GLU A 653 20.09 3.66 34.15
N GLY A 654 18.77 3.92 34.11
CA GLY A 654 17.81 3.46 35.12
C GLY A 654 16.37 3.54 34.62
N LEU A 655 15.43 3.05 35.44
CA LEU A 655 14.00 3.06 35.12
C LEU A 655 13.27 4.14 35.94
N TYR A 656 12.81 5.18 35.26
CA TYR A 656 12.16 6.33 35.89
C TYR A 656 10.67 6.38 35.55
N PHE A 657 9.79 6.26 36.54
CA PHE A 657 8.35 6.21 36.34
C PHE A 657 7.68 7.52 36.75
N VAL A 658 7.10 8.19 35.75
CA VAL A 658 6.27 9.39 35.90
C VAL A 658 4.81 9.13 35.54
N LYS A 659 4.50 7.90 35.11
CA LYS A 659 3.17 7.39 34.74
C LYS A 659 3.00 5.98 35.33
N ALA A 660 1.77 5.55 35.50
CA ALA A 660 1.42 4.16 35.85
C ALA A 660 1.54 3.24 34.62
N ALA A 661 2.68 3.29 33.93
CA ALA A 661 2.94 2.57 32.69
C ALA A 661 3.97 1.46 32.92
N VAL A 662 3.96 0.48 32.03
CA VAL A 662 4.97 -0.56 31.98
C VAL A 662 6.22 0.00 31.29
N LYS A 663 7.39 -0.29 31.86
CA LYS A 663 8.69 -0.18 31.18
C LYS A 663 9.34 -1.56 31.18
N TRP A 664 10.44 -1.70 30.46
CA TRP A 664 11.14 -2.98 30.36
C TRP A 664 12.63 -2.85 30.61
N LEU A 665 13.20 -3.97 31.04
CA LEU A 665 14.63 -4.26 30.96
C LEU A 665 14.81 -5.60 30.25
N GLU A 666 15.86 -5.73 29.46
CA GLU A 666 16.15 -6.91 28.65
C GLU A 666 17.40 -7.60 29.16
N LEU A 667 17.30 -8.92 29.27
CA LEU A 667 18.36 -9.80 29.68
C LEU A 667 18.69 -10.73 28.52
N SER A 668 19.98 -10.94 28.26
CA SER A 668 20.44 -11.82 27.20
C SER A 668 21.74 -12.51 27.61
N ASN A 669 21.92 -13.74 27.17
CA ASN A 669 23.21 -14.39 27.17
C ASN A 669 24.01 -13.96 25.93
N ALA A 670 25.20 -13.40 26.16
CA ALA A 670 26.11 -13.01 25.08
C ALA A 670 26.55 -14.21 24.23
N GLY A 671 26.77 -15.38 24.86
CA GLY A 671 27.19 -16.63 24.21
C GLY A 671 26.05 -17.64 24.07
N ASP A 672 26.36 -18.92 23.90
CA ASP A 672 25.34 -19.99 23.80
C ASP A 672 24.83 -20.47 25.18
N GLY A 673 23.66 -21.11 25.22
CA GLY A 673 23.08 -21.74 26.42
C GLY A 673 22.11 -20.84 27.19
N GLU A 674 21.88 -21.16 28.46
CA GLU A 674 21.03 -20.39 29.38
C GLU A 674 21.85 -19.90 30.58
N LEU A 675 21.41 -18.79 31.17
CA LEU A 675 21.89 -18.21 32.43
C LEU A 675 20.72 -18.14 33.43
N ILE A 676 20.99 -18.38 34.71
CA ILE A 676 20.05 -18.20 35.80
C ILE A 676 20.31 -16.83 36.44
N VAL A 677 19.28 -15.99 36.44
CA VAL A 677 19.35 -14.63 36.96
C VAL A 677 18.31 -14.46 38.06
N ASP A 678 18.79 -14.12 39.26
CA ASP A 678 17.96 -13.62 40.34
C ASP A 678 17.77 -12.11 40.18
N LEU A 679 16.53 -11.65 40.26
CA LEU A 679 16.16 -10.23 40.29
C LEU A 679 15.39 -9.94 41.56
N GLU A 680 15.74 -8.87 42.26
CA GLU A 680 15.02 -8.35 43.42
C GLU A 680 14.74 -6.85 43.22
N ALA A 681 13.47 -6.48 43.23
CA ALA A 681 13.00 -5.10 43.11
C ALA A 681 12.44 -4.59 44.45
N PRO A 682 12.41 -3.26 44.68
CA PRO A 682 11.78 -2.69 45.86
C PRO A 682 10.29 -3.04 45.94
N GLU A 683 9.70 -3.11 47.15
CA GLU A 683 8.29 -3.52 47.32
C GLU A 683 7.24 -2.66 46.58
N TRP A 684 7.64 -1.46 46.17
CA TRP A 684 6.81 -0.50 45.41
C TRP A 684 7.01 -0.61 43.88
N ILE A 685 7.78 -1.59 43.41
CA ILE A 685 7.94 -1.96 42.00
C ILE A 685 7.49 -3.41 41.80
N ASP A 686 6.61 -3.62 40.83
CA ASP A 686 6.20 -4.95 40.41
C ASP A 686 7.01 -5.37 39.18
N ILE A 687 7.63 -6.55 39.25
CA ILE A 687 8.11 -7.32 38.10
C ILE A 687 6.94 -8.19 37.62
N LEU A 688 6.61 -8.12 36.33
CA LEU A 688 5.51 -8.89 35.76
C LEU A 688 6.06 -10.19 35.16
N GLN A 689 5.70 -11.32 35.77
CA GLN A 689 6.03 -12.66 35.28
C GLN A 689 4.75 -13.45 35.06
N ASP A 690 4.48 -13.88 33.81
CA ASP A 690 3.28 -14.65 33.45
C ASP A 690 1.96 -14.02 33.94
N ASN A 691 1.87 -12.68 33.85
CA ASN A 691 0.77 -11.85 34.35
C ASN A 691 0.59 -11.86 35.89
N ILE A 692 1.60 -12.31 36.62
CA ILE A 692 1.67 -12.24 38.09
C ILE A 692 2.68 -11.15 38.47
N ALA A 693 2.25 -10.24 39.34
CA ALA A 693 3.09 -9.21 39.91
C ALA A 693 3.87 -9.76 41.11
N VAL A 694 5.19 -9.66 41.06
CA VAL A 694 6.13 -10.15 42.08
C VAL A 694 7.26 -9.14 42.26
N ASN A 695 7.95 -9.16 43.39
CA ASN A 695 9.10 -8.27 43.65
C ASN A 695 10.45 -9.02 43.63
N ARG A 696 10.43 -10.36 43.56
CA ARG A 696 11.63 -11.17 43.41
C ARG A 696 11.35 -12.33 42.46
N VAL A 697 12.24 -12.56 41.50
CA VAL A 697 12.12 -13.63 40.51
C VAL A 697 13.46 -14.28 40.24
N ASN A 698 13.45 -15.59 40.00
CA ASN A 698 14.58 -16.34 39.47
C ASN A 698 14.18 -16.82 38.08
N ILE A 699 14.93 -16.40 37.05
CA ILE A 699 14.55 -16.63 35.66
C ILE A 699 15.70 -17.24 34.86
N ARG A 700 15.35 -17.99 33.83
CA ARG A 700 16.29 -18.50 32.82
C ARG A 700 16.34 -17.56 31.63
N VAL A 701 17.54 -17.19 31.25
CA VAL A 701 17.84 -16.26 30.15
C VAL A 701 18.73 -16.96 29.14
N GLY A 702 18.17 -17.30 27.98
CA GLY A 702 18.93 -17.76 26.82
C GLY A 702 19.20 -16.60 25.86
N ALA A 703 18.64 -16.70 24.66
CA ALA A 703 18.80 -15.70 23.59
C ALA A 703 18.46 -14.28 24.06
N GLU A 704 17.22 -14.03 24.44
CA GLU A 704 16.79 -12.75 25.00
C GLU A 704 15.50 -12.96 25.80
N LYS A 705 15.36 -12.22 26.91
CA LYS A 705 14.18 -12.18 27.77
C LYS A 705 13.91 -10.75 28.17
N ARG A 706 12.72 -10.23 27.89
CA ARG A 706 12.26 -8.91 28.33
C ARG A 706 11.48 -9.06 29.63
N ILE A 707 11.90 -8.30 30.62
CA ILE A 707 11.29 -8.23 31.94
C ILE A 707 10.51 -6.94 32.01
N LEU A 708 9.19 -7.08 32.14
CA LEU A 708 8.29 -5.95 32.26
C LEU A 708 8.21 -5.53 33.73
N VAL A 709 8.29 -4.22 33.95
CA VAL A 709 8.36 -3.60 35.27
C VAL A 709 7.37 -2.43 35.32
N LYS A 710 6.64 -2.30 36.43
CA LYS A 710 5.71 -1.17 36.64
C LYS A 710 5.66 -0.73 38.11
N PRO A 711 5.18 0.50 38.40
CA PRO A 711 4.89 0.89 39.78
C PRO A 711 3.82 -0.03 40.39
N SER A 712 4.06 -0.51 41.61
CA SER A 712 3.16 -1.44 42.29
C SER A 712 1.81 -0.81 42.62
N GLN A 713 0.73 -1.60 42.54
CA GLN A 713 -0.60 -1.14 42.92
C GLN A 713 -0.66 -0.64 44.36
N LYS A 714 0.21 -1.18 45.23
CA LYS A 714 0.34 -0.80 46.66
C LYS A 714 0.62 0.70 46.86
N ILE A 715 1.28 1.35 45.90
CA ILE A 715 1.51 2.81 45.92
C ILE A 715 0.18 3.59 45.91
N TYR A 716 -0.85 3.05 45.24
CA TYR A 716 -2.15 3.70 45.13
C TYR A 716 -3.08 3.40 46.30
N ASP A 717 -2.84 2.30 47.03
CA ASP A 717 -3.69 1.84 48.13
C ASP A 717 -3.30 2.45 49.49
N SER A 718 -2.04 2.90 49.65
CA SER A 718 -1.61 3.66 50.81
C SER A 718 -2.16 5.09 50.75
N GLY A 719 -3.28 5.35 51.42
CA GLY A 719 -3.86 6.69 51.54
C GLY A 719 -2.87 7.75 52.05
N GLU A 720 -3.20 9.03 51.80
CA GLU A 720 -2.39 10.27 51.84
C GLU A 720 -1.43 10.56 53.03
N LYS A 721 -1.22 9.65 53.98
CA LYS A 721 -0.37 9.89 55.15
C LYS A 721 1.04 9.30 54.97
N GLY A 722 1.97 10.16 54.55
CA GLY A 722 3.41 9.95 54.75
C GLY A 722 4.26 9.69 53.49
N MET A 723 3.79 10.06 52.30
CA MET A 723 4.52 9.85 51.03
C MET A 723 5.64 10.88 50.82
N SER A 724 6.84 10.42 50.47
CA SER A 724 7.87 11.22 49.80
C SER A 724 7.44 11.45 48.35
N ASP A 725 7.56 12.67 47.81
CA ASP A 725 7.16 13.00 46.43
C ASP A 725 7.79 12.08 45.36
N ILE A 726 8.97 11.52 45.65
CA ILE A 726 9.72 10.61 44.78
C ILE A 726 10.25 9.44 45.63
N LEU A 727 9.89 8.21 45.26
CA LEU A 727 10.50 6.99 45.78
C LEU A 727 11.71 6.63 44.93
N ASN A 728 12.86 6.36 45.56
CA ASN A 728 14.08 5.92 44.89
C ASN A 728 14.53 4.59 45.48
N GLY A 729 15.06 3.71 44.63
CA GLY A 729 15.63 2.43 45.02
C GLY A 729 16.37 1.83 43.84
N SER A 730 16.58 0.52 43.88
CA SER A 730 17.20 -0.19 42.77
C SER A 730 16.70 -1.61 42.60
N ILE A 731 16.75 -2.08 41.35
CA ILE A 731 16.55 -3.48 40.99
C ILE A 731 17.93 -4.14 41.01
N VAL A 732 18.12 -5.05 41.95
CA VAL A 732 19.37 -5.80 42.11
C VAL A 732 19.26 -7.09 41.32
N MET A 733 20.27 -7.39 40.50
CA MET A 733 20.33 -8.62 39.73
C MET A 733 21.63 -9.37 39.98
N HIS A 734 21.55 -10.69 40.09
CA HIS A 734 22.70 -11.58 40.26
C HIS A 734 22.61 -12.77 39.30
N CYS A 735 23.64 -12.97 38.48
CA CYS A 735 23.78 -14.13 37.61
C CYS A 735 24.57 -15.22 38.32
N GLU A 736 23.96 -16.38 38.55
CA GLU A 736 24.58 -17.46 39.33
C GLU A 736 25.84 -18.01 38.66
N GLU A 737 25.79 -18.22 37.34
CA GLU A 737 26.86 -18.91 36.61
C GLU A 737 28.05 -17.99 36.29
N THR A 738 27.81 -16.70 36.02
CA THR A 738 28.87 -15.76 35.66
C THR A 738 29.36 -14.92 36.84
N GLY A 739 28.64 -14.93 37.97
CA GLY A 739 28.92 -14.10 39.14
C GLY A 739 28.69 -12.60 38.91
N GLN A 740 28.12 -12.19 37.77
CA GLN A 740 27.84 -10.79 37.48
C GLN A 740 26.70 -10.28 38.36
N SER A 741 26.89 -9.09 38.93
CA SER A 741 25.86 -8.37 39.66
C SER A 741 25.59 -7.01 39.02
N PHE A 742 24.32 -6.61 38.98
CA PHE A 742 23.89 -5.30 38.47
C PHE A 742 23.00 -4.63 39.50
N ASP A 743 23.14 -3.31 39.62
CA ASP A 743 22.35 -2.47 40.50
C ASP A 743 21.71 -1.38 39.64
N ILE A 744 20.45 -1.58 39.23
CA ILE A 744 19.76 -0.69 38.29
C ILE A 744 18.94 0.34 39.09
N PRO A 745 19.24 1.64 38.99
CA PRO A 745 18.43 2.69 39.61
C PRO A 745 16.97 2.63 39.13
N VAL A 746 16.03 2.71 40.07
CA VAL A 746 14.59 2.84 39.78
C VAL A 746 13.99 3.95 40.61
N SER A 747 13.09 4.74 40.02
CA SER A 747 12.33 5.75 40.78
C SER A 747 10.87 5.87 40.34
N VAL A 748 10.01 6.26 41.28
CA VAL A 748 8.60 6.54 41.04
C VAL A 748 8.28 7.95 41.54
N ASN A 749 7.77 8.80 40.66
CA ASN A 749 7.26 10.13 41.01
C ASN A 749 5.73 10.08 41.12
N GLU A 750 5.23 9.94 42.34
CA GLU A 750 3.81 9.72 42.62
C GLU A 750 2.94 10.92 42.22
N LYS A 751 3.48 12.14 42.37
CA LYS A 751 2.81 13.39 41.95
C LYS A 751 2.58 13.41 40.45
N LEU A 752 3.61 13.09 39.66
CA LEU A 752 3.50 13.07 38.20
C LEU A 752 2.60 11.93 37.72
N ILE A 753 2.60 10.77 38.40
CA ILE A 753 1.69 9.68 38.08
C ILE A 753 0.23 10.12 38.25
N LYS A 754 -0.11 10.81 39.34
CA LYS A 754 -1.46 11.37 39.53
C LYS A 754 -1.80 12.38 38.43
N MET A 755 -0.85 13.25 38.08
CA MET A 755 -1.01 14.24 37.02
C MET A 755 -1.24 13.60 35.64
N SER A 756 -0.56 12.50 35.34
CA SER A 756 -0.68 11.78 34.06
C SER A 756 -2.08 11.22 33.76
N ARG A 757 -2.95 11.14 34.77
CA ARG A 757 -4.36 10.74 34.60
C ARG A 757 -5.23 11.89 34.08
N ILE A 758 -4.75 13.13 34.20
CA ILE A 758 -5.49 14.36 33.91
C ILE A 758 -4.94 15.06 32.66
N CYS A 759 -3.62 14.99 32.43
CA CYS A 759 -2.96 15.61 31.29
C CYS A 759 -1.74 14.79 30.81
N ALA A 760 -1.20 15.11 29.64
CA ALA A 760 0.03 14.50 29.16
C ALA A 760 1.22 14.96 30.02
N VAL A 761 2.15 14.06 30.35
CA VAL A 761 3.34 14.40 31.15
C VAL A 761 4.62 13.97 30.43
N ASP A 762 5.68 14.75 30.61
CA ASP A 762 7.03 14.45 30.10
C ASP A 762 7.53 13.12 30.64
N ASP A 763 7.80 12.18 29.73
CA ASP A 763 8.34 10.86 30.02
C ASP A 763 9.48 10.55 29.04
N GLY A 764 10.70 10.41 29.56
CA GLY A 764 11.88 10.09 28.76
C GLY A 764 12.24 11.13 27.69
N GLY A 765 11.97 12.42 27.94
CA GLY A 765 12.35 13.52 27.05
C GLY A 765 11.26 13.91 26.03
N SER A 766 10.04 13.39 26.18
CA SER A 766 8.91 13.67 25.29
C SER A 766 7.57 13.79 26.02
N VAL A 767 6.71 14.68 25.53
CA VAL A 767 5.29 14.81 25.90
C VAL A 767 4.46 14.53 24.65
N VAL A 768 3.61 13.50 24.68
CA VAL A 768 2.78 13.11 23.53
C VAL A 768 1.31 13.36 23.81
N MET A 769 0.63 14.02 22.87
CA MET A 769 -0.80 14.35 22.93
C MET A 769 -1.49 13.93 21.62
N GLU A 770 -2.53 13.11 21.71
CA GLU A 770 -3.33 12.69 20.56
C GLU A 770 -4.54 13.60 20.35
N ALA A 771 -4.98 13.70 19.10
CA ALA A 771 -6.22 14.35 18.70
C ALA A 771 -7.45 13.80 19.46
N ASP A 772 -7.47 12.51 19.82
CA ASP A 772 -8.57 11.91 20.60
C ASP A 772 -8.70 12.50 22.00
N ARG A 773 -7.63 13.10 22.55
CA ARG A 773 -7.66 13.79 23.85
C ARG A 773 -8.26 15.19 23.78
N ALA A 774 -8.52 15.72 22.58
CA ALA A 774 -9.34 16.90 22.44
C ALA A 774 -10.77 16.56 22.91
N GLY A 775 -11.25 17.29 23.92
CA GLY A 775 -12.57 17.07 24.51
C GLY A 775 -13.70 17.15 23.46
N ASP A 776 -14.85 16.56 23.76
CA ASP A 776 -15.94 16.41 22.78
C ASP A 776 -16.63 17.73 22.40
N MET A 777 -16.48 18.77 23.24
CA MET A 777 -17.01 20.12 22.99
C MET A 777 -16.04 20.92 22.12
N LEU A 778 -16.03 20.63 20.80
CA LEU A 778 -15.25 21.38 19.81
C LEU A 778 -16.01 22.56 19.19
N ASP A 779 -17.26 22.79 19.60
CA ASP A 779 -18.10 23.87 19.10
C ASP A 779 -17.41 25.24 19.22
N GLY A 780 -17.40 25.98 18.12
CA GLY A 780 -16.76 27.31 18.05
C GLY A 780 -15.23 27.30 17.99
N THR A 781 -14.58 26.13 18.00
CA THR A 781 -13.11 26.04 17.83
C THR A 781 -12.65 26.00 16.37
N GLY A 782 -13.57 25.69 15.45
CA GLY A 782 -13.26 25.49 14.03
C GLY A 782 -12.73 24.10 13.69
N TRP A 783 -12.74 23.17 14.65
CA TRP A 783 -12.30 21.79 14.46
C TRP A 783 -13.46 20.82 14.57
N HIS A 784 -13.37 19.71 13.83
CA HIS A 784 -14.21 18.54 14.02
C HIS A 784 -13.35 17.27 14.02
N LYS A 785 -13.86 16.20 14.62
CA LYS A 785 -13.15 14.92 14.77
C LYS A 785 -13.52 13.99 13.61
N VAL A 786 -12.52 13.46 12.90
CA VAL A 786 -12.69 12.42 11.88
C VAL A 786 -12.22 11.09 12.45
N ARG A 787 -13.18 10.23 12.81
CA ARG A 787 -12.93 8.91 13.42
C ARG A 787 -12.24 7.98 12.42
N ARG A 788 -11.42 7.04 12.93
CA ARG A 788 -10.68 6.03 12.16
C ARG A 788 -9.68 6.61 11.13
N LEU A 789 -9.32 7.89 11.26
CA LEU A 789 -8.36 8.55 10.38
C LEU A 789 -7.13 9.10 11.13
N GLY A 790 -7.01 8.82 12.43
CA GLY A 790 -5.76 9.06 13.15
C GLY A 790 -4.63 8.23 12.56
N ARG A 791 -3.39 8.71 12.71
CA ARG A 791 -2.20 7.99 12.25
C ARG A 791 -1.94 6.84 13.22
N ASP A 792 -1.78 5.63 12.67
CA ASP A 792 -1.58 4.38 13.42
C ASP A 792 -2.83 3.89 14.20
N HIS A 793 -3.59 4.78 14.84
CA HIS A 793 -4.85 4.49 15.54
C HIS A 793 -5.71 5.75 15.68
N GLY A 794 -6.96 5.57 16.11
CA GLY A 794 -7.79 6.67 16.64
C GLY A 794 -8.33 7.65 15.60
N SER A 795 -8.60 8.87 16.03
CA SER A 795 -9.15 9.96 15.21
C SER A 795 -8.11 11.03 14.87
N LEU A 796 -8.42 11.88 13.88
CA LEU A 796 -7.73 13.16 13.69
C LEU A 796 -8.68 14.34 13.94
N LEU A 797 -8.13 15.53 14.16
CA LEU A 797 -8.88 16.78 14.10
C LEU A 797 -8.68 17.43 12.73
N GLU A 798 -9.77 17.82 12.07
CA GLU A 798 -9.76 18.55 10.78
C GLU A 798 -10.48 19.90 10.92
N ALA A 799 -9.90 20.93 10.32
CA ALA A 799 -10.43 22.29 10.30
C ALA A 799 -11.66 22.39 9.39
N ASP A 800 -12.78 22.89 9.93
CA ASP A 800 -14.05 23.06 9.21
C ASP A 800 -13.96 24.15 8.14
N ALA A 801 -14.13 23.74 6.88
CA ALA A 801 -14.10 24.65 5.73
C ALA A 801 -15.22 25.69 5.74
N SER A 802 -16.38 25.38 6.31
CA SER A 802 -17.58 26.23 6.27
C SER A 802 -17.51 27.43 7.23
N ALA A 803 -16.64 27.33 8.24
CA ALA A 803 -16.53 28.26 9.34
C ALA A 803 -15.27 29.17 9.25
N ILE A 804 -14.31 28.85 8.37
CA ILE A 804 -13.11 29.68 8.13
C ILE A 804 -13.48 30.99 7.42
N GLY A 805 -12.94 32.11 7.93
CA GLY A 805 -13.17 33.46 7.41
C GLY A 805 -14.41 34.19 7.94
N LYS A 806 -15.31 33.50 8.67
CA LYS A 806 -16.53 34.10 9.26
C LYS A 806 -16.35 34.57 10.70
N ASN A 807 -15.35 34.04 11.42
CA ASN A 807 -14.86 34.52 12.71
C ASN A 807 -13.39 34.07 12.84
N VAL A 808 -12.46 34.96 13.24
CA VAL A 808 -11.14 34.50 13.73
C VAL A 808 -11.44 33.72 15.01
N TYR A 809 -11.29 32.39 15.00
CA TYR A 809 -11.63 31.57 16.17
C TYR A 809 -10.88 32.11 17.40
N LYS A 810 -11.65 32.61 18.37
CA LYS A 810 -11.10 33.11 19.63
C LYS A 810 -10.65 31.96 20.54
N THR A 811 -11.21 30.77 20.33
CA THR A 811 -10.95 29.55 21.09
C THR A 811 -10.33 28.50 20.17
N GLY A 812 -9.08 28.09 20.41
CA GLY A 812 -8.45 26.97 19.69
C GLY A 812 -8.77 25.63 20.37
N ALA A 813 -8.42 24.50 19.74
CA ALA A 813 -8.48 23.19 20.39
C ALA A 813 -7.39 23.10 21.46
N GLY A 814 -7.78 22.93 22.73
CA GLY A 814 -6.88 22.97 23.89
C GLY A 814 -6.41 21.58 24.34
N PHE A 815 -5.10 21.44 24.55
CA PHE A 815 -4.44 20.24 25.03
C PHE A 815 -3.63 20.55 26.29
N LYS A 816 -3.94 19.88 27.39
CA LYS A 816 -3.24 20.07 28.66
C LYS A 816 -2.02 19.16 28.73
N PHE A 817 -0.91 19.69 29.23
CA PHE A 817 0.28 18.92 29.51
C PHE A 817 1.07 19.44 30.72
N PHE A 818 2.04 18.66 31.20
CA PHE A 818 2.88 18.98 32.34
C PHE A 818 4.37 18.82 31.99
N ILE A 819 5.16 19.83 32.35
CA ILE A 819 6.61 19.87 32.16
C ILE A 819 7.30 19.64 33.52
N LYS A 820 8.10 18.57 33.61
CA LYS A 820 8.76 18.12 34.86
C LYS A 820 9.91 19.02 35.29
N LYS A 821 10.52 19.74 34.35
CA LYS A 821 11.68 20.63 34.56
C LYS A 821 11.66 21.70 33.47
N ALA A 822 11.94 22.95 33.82
CA ALA A 822 11.94 24.04 32.85
C ALA A 822 12.88 23.76 31.65
N VAL A 823 12.41 24.11 30.45
CA VAL A 823 13.11 23.90 29.18
C VAL A 823 13.14 25.22 28.41
N ASP A 824 14.33 25.69 28.05
CA ASP A 824 14.48 26.99 27.37
C ASP A 824 14.14 26.92 25.87
N LYS A 825 14.34 25.76 25.24
CA LYS A 825 14.13 25.54 23.80
C LYS A 825 13.51 24.16 23.52
N ALA A 826 12.28 23.98 23.95
CA ALA A 826 11.54 22.77 23.60
C ALA A 826 11.18 22.78 22.11
N VAL A 827 11.20 21.62 21.46
CA VAL A 827 10.76 21.47 20.06
C VAL A 827 9.40 20.81 20.03
N LEU A 828 8.41 21.46 19.42
CA LEU A 828 7.12 20.86 19.12
C LEU A 828 7.13 20.29 17.70
N GLU A 829 6.75 19.02 17.56
CA GLU A 829 6.49 18.33 16.30
C GLU A 829 4.99 18.02 16.18
N LEU A 830 4.34 18.59 15.16
CA LEU A 830 2.94 18.38 14.84
C LEU A 830 2.83 17.34 13.71
N HIS A 831 2.14 16.22 13.97
CA HIS A 831 1.90 15.17 12.99
C HIS A 831 0.67 15.53 12.18
N ARG A 832 0.90 16.34 11.14
CA ARG A 832 -0.12 16.80 10.23
C ARG A 832 -0.50 15.69 9.25
N PHE A 833 -1.79 15.54 8.99
CA PHE A 833 -2.31 14.70 7.92
C PHE A 833 -1.81 15.26 6.56
N PRO A 834 -1.19 14.46 5.68
CA PRO A 834 -0.57 14.93 4.42
C PRO A 834 -1.52 15.46 3.33
N SER A 835 -2.66 16.07 3.69
CA SER A 835 -3.57 16.70 2.71
C SER A 835 -2.85 17.79 1.92
N LEU A 836 -3.34 18.11 0.72
CA LEU A 836 -2.68 19.04 -0.21
C LEU A 836 -3.57 20.24 -0.56
N ASN A 837 -2.95 21.27 -1.14
CA ASN A 837 -3.59 22.47 -1.64
C ASN A 837 -2.68 23.13 -2.69
N SER A 838 -2.70 22.63 -3.93
CA SER A 838 -1.67 22.95 -4.94
C SER A 838 -1.57 24.44 -5.32
N THR A 839 -2.66 25.19 -5.12
CA THR A 839 -2.79 26.62 -5.43
C THR A 839 -2.68 27.52 -4.20
N GLY A 840 -2.51 26.94 -3.01
CA GLY A 840 -2.59 27.69 -1.76
C GLY A 840 -1.55 27.30 -0.73
N ARG A 841 -1.81 27.75 0.50
CA ARG A 841 -1.01 27.47 1.69
C ARG A 841 -1.78 26.51 2.58
N ILE A 842 -1.08 25.86 3.50
CA ILE A 842 -1.71 24.98 4.49
C ILE A 842 -1.12 25.23 5.86
N ARG A 843 -1.88 25.94 6.70
CA ARG A 843 -1.40 26.54 7.94
C ARG A 843 -2.32 26.27 9.12
N ALA A 844 -1.73 26.30 10.31
CA ALA A 844 -2.38 26.41 11.60
C ALA A 844 -1.57 27.36 12.51
N GLU A 845 -2.18 27.82 13.60
CA GLU A 845 -1.49 28.61 14.63
C GLU A 845 -1.46 27.85 15.95
N LEU A 846 -0.34 27.94 16.67
CA LEU A 846 -0.12 27.32 17.97
C LEU A 846 0.07 28.40 19.03
N SER A 847 -0.47 28.21 20.24
CA SER A 847 -0.22 29.12 21.37
C SER A 847 -0.12 28.34 22.67
N ILE A 848 0.92 28.62 23.46
CA ILE A 848 1.11 28.08 24.80
C ILE A 848 0.62 29.11 25.82
N ASP A 849 -0.25 28.70 26.74
CA ASP A 849 -0.75 29.49 27.88
C ASP A 849 -1.35 30.86 27.50
N GLY A 850 -1.90 30.98 26.29
CA GLY A 850 -2.44 32.24 25.77
C GLY A 850 -1.39 33.26 25.35
N GLY A 851 -0.14 32.84 25.19
CA GLY A 851 0.96 33.64 24.64
C GLY A 851 0.84 33.86 23.13
N GLU A 852 1.94 34.31 22.52
CA GLU A 852 2.02 34.60 21.08
C GLU A 852 1.58 33.40 20.23
N ARG A 853 0.87 33.71 19.13
CA ARG A 853 0.45 32.68 18.16
C ARG A 853 1.58 32.44 17.16
N ILE A 854 2.07 31.21 17.14
CA ILE A 854 3.15 30.76 16.27
C ILE A 854 2.53 30.07 15.06
N LEU A 855 2.82 30.59 13.87
CA LEU A 855 2.35 30.01 12.62
C LEU A 855 3.15 28.75 12.28
N VAL A 856 2.46 27.65 12.02
CA VAL A 856 3.03 26.45 11.41
C VAL A 856 2.48 26.27 10.00
N GLU A 857 3.34 25.89 9.07
CA GLU A 857 3.01 25.80 7.66
C GLU A 857 3.69 24.59 7.02
N SER A 858 2.93 23.86 6.19
CA SER A 858 3.49 22.79 5.37
C SER A 858 4.31 23.34 4.20
N ARG A 859 5.48 22.74 3.97
CA ARG A 859 6.29 22.97 2.76
C ARG A 859 5.80 22.15 1.56
N SER A 860 4.87 21.23 1.78
CA SER A 860 4.39 20.25 0.81
C SER A 860 2.94 20.51 0.47
N ASN A 861 2.69 21.62 -0.22
CA ASN A 861 1.34 21.98 -0.64
C ASN A 861 0.89 21.27 -1.94
N ASP A 862 1.80 20.63 -2.66
CA ASP A 862 1.51 19.82 -3.85
C ASP A 862 2.50 18.65 -3.97
N GLU A 863 2.21 17.71 -4.86
CA GLU A 863 3.14 16.62 -5.18
C GLU A 863 4.53 17.14 -5.58
N TRP A 864 5.56 16.38 -5.21
CA TRP A 864 6.98 16.70 -5.47
C TRP A 864 7.50 18.03 -4.90
N ARG A 865 6.74 18.74 -4.05
CA ARG A 865 7.19 19.96 -3.37
C ARG A 865 7.57 19.70 -1.92
N GLY A 866 8.61 20.39 -1.44
CA GLY A 866 9.07 20.30 -0.05
C GLY A 866 9.45 18.87 0.33
N THR A 867 8.85 18.34 1.39
CA THR A 867 9.08 16.99 1.92
C THR A 867 8.04 15.97 1.43
N TRP A 868 7.31 16.24 0.34
CA TRP A 868 6.17 15.41 -0.08
C TRP A 868 6.54 13.93 -0.25
N LYS A 869 7.69 13.61 -0.86
CA LYS A 869 8.19 12.23 -1.01
C LYS A 869 8.33 11.53 0.34
N LEU A 870 8.87 12.22 1.36
CA LEU A 870 8.98 11.66 2.71
C LEU A 870 7.60 11.53 3.38
N ASN A 871 6.72 12.51 3.14
CA ASN A 871 5.39 12.56 3.75
C ASN A 871 4.49 11.41 3.28
N ILE A 872 4.52 11.06 1.98
CA ILE A 872 3.79 9.89 1.45
C ILE A 872 4.42 8.58 1.91
N LEU A 873 5.76 8.53 2.03
CA LEU A 873 6.46 7.32 2.49
C LEU A 873 6.12 7.01 3.94
N ASN A 874 6.01 8.02 4.80
CA ASN A 874 5.76 7.86 6.24
C ASN A 874 4.32 8.15 6.68
N ASN A 875 3.46 8.48 5.71
CA ASN A 875 2.06 8.86 5.91
C ASN A 875 1.88 9.97 6.97
N VAL A 876 2.76 10.98 6.95
CA VAL A 876 2.76 12.11 7.88
C VAL A 876 3.55 13.29 7.36
N ASP A 877 3.05 14.51 7.57
CA ASP A 877 3.82 15.74 7.42
C ASP A 877 4.23 16.24 8.81
N LYS A 878 5.50 16.02 9.19
CA LYS A 878 6.02 16.40 10.52
C LYS A 878 6.43 17.88 10.52
N LEU A 879 5.58 18.74 11.07
CA LEU A 879 5.86 20.17 11.19
C LEU A 879 6.53 20.48 12.53
N THR A 880 7.78 20.94 12.50
CA THR A 880 8.56 21.23 13.71
C THR A 880 8.66 22.73 13.99
N VAL A 881 8.54 23.13 15.25
CA VAL A 881 8.71 24.53 15.68
C VAL A 881 9.38 24.62 17.06
N GLU A 882 10.27 25.59 17.25
CA GLU A 882 10.86 25.90 18.56
C GLU A 882 9.82 26.67 19.40
N LEU A 883 9.54 26.17 20.60
CA LEU A 883 8.62 26.80 21.54
C LEU A 883 9.35 27.84 22.41
N PRO A 884 8.61 28.85 22.94
CA PRO A 884 9.09 29.68 24.02
C PRO A 884 9.48 28.83 25.24
N ARG A 885 10.27 29.41 26.15
CA ARG A 885 10.66 28.77 27.40
C ARG A 885 9.43 28.21 28.14
N LEU A 886 9.44 26.91 28.39
CA LEU A 886 8.43 26.22 29.18
C LEU A 886 8.90 26.17 30.63
N THR A 887 8.08 26.67 31.56
CA THR A 887 8.37 26.57 32.99
C THR A 887 8.11 25.15 33.49
N GLU A 888 8.59 24.81 34.68
CA GLU A 888 8.08 23.61 35.37
C GLU A 888 6.62 23.84 35.75
N GLY A 889 5.75 22.86 35.47
CA GLY A 889 4.32 22.94 35.83
C GLY A 889 3.35 22.55 34.73
N GLU A 890 2.08 22.86 34.95
CA GLU A 890 1.00 22.66 33.99
C GLU A 890 1.00 23.74 32.91
N HIS A 891 0.72 23.32 31.68
CA HIS A 891 0.62 24.15 30.50
C HIS A 891 -0.61 23.75 29.67
N ILE A 892 -1.10 24.69 28.86
CA ILE A 892 -2.12 24.42 27.84
C ILE A 892 -1.64 24.88 26.47
N LEU A 893 -1.63 23.95 25.53
CA LEU A 893 -1.41 24.24 24.11
C LEU A 893 -2.77 24.41 23.42
N HIS A 894 -2.95 25.52 22.72
CA HIS A 894 -4.09 25.73 21.83
C HIS A 894 -3.65 25.65 20.37
N VAL A 895 -4.42 24.92 19.56
CA VAL A 895 -4.27 24.84 18.10
C VAL A 895 -5.44 25.56 17.43
N TYR A 896 -5.16 26.57 16.62
CA TYR A 896 -6.15 27.39 15.94
C TYR A 896 -6.17 27.05 14.45
N ALA A 897 -7.36 26.80 13.92
CA ALA A 897 -7.57 26.59 12.50
C ALA A 897 -7.31 27.89 11.72
N VAL A 898 -6.48 27.82 10.67
CA VAL A 898 -6.20 28.95 9.76
C VAL A 898 -6.73 28.63 8.37
N ASP A 899 -6.23 27.55 7.76
CA ASP A 899 -6.65 27.13 6.42
C ASP A 899 -7.59 25.91 6.48
N ARG A 900 -8.53 25.85 5.52
CA ARG A 900 -9.53 24.76 5.45
C ARG A 900 -8.87 23.41 5.26
N TYR A 901 -9.47 22.37 5.86
CA TYR A 901 -8.98 21.00 5.77
C TYR A 901 -7.56 20.77 6.29
N PHE A 902 -6.99 21.74 7.03
CA PHE A 902 -5.82 21.44 7.85
C PHE A 902 -6.22 20.35 8.84
N ALA A 903 -5.44 19.29 8.94
CA ALA A 903 -5.72 18.18 9.84
C ALA A 903 -4.45 17.68 10.54
N PHE A 904 -4.60 17.19 11.78
CA PHE A 904 -3.51 16.60 12.55
C PHE A 904 -4.02 15.52 13.50
N SER A 905 -3.17 14.55 13.80
CA SER A 905 -3.50 13.41 14.68
C SER A 905 -2.72 13.42 15.99
N ARG A 906 -1.49 13.94 15.99
CA ARG A 906 -0.60 13.90 17.15
C ARG A 906 0.23 15.18 17.29
N ILE A 907 0.56 15.51 18.54
CA ILE A 907 1.48 16.57 18.92
C ILE A 907 2.53 15.95 19.84
N VAL A 908 3.80 16.16 19.54
CA VAL A 908 4.93 15.75 20.38
C VAL A 908 5.70 16.99 20.80
N ILE A 909 6.00 17.14 22.09
CA ILE A 909 6.91 18.17 22.59
C ILE A 909 8.14 17.46 23.13
N TYR A 910 9.28 17.68 22.50
CA TYR A 910 10.58 17.18 22.93
C TYR A 910 11.18 18.14 23.96
N THR A 911 11.51 17.60 25.13
CA THR A 911 12.13 18.34 26.25
C THR A 911 13.64 18.09 26.36
N GLU A 912 14.15 17.15 25.56
CA GLU A 912 15.55 16.75 25.41
C GLU A 912 15.87 16.61 23.91
N ASP A 913 17.07 16.14 23.56
CA ASP A 913 17.45 15.89 22.16
C ASP A 913 16.53 14.85 21.51
N ILE A 914 16.15 15.10 20.25
CA ILE A 914 15.22 14.25 19.51
C ILE A 914 15.90 12.92 19.17
N LYS A 915 15.34 11.81 19.66
CA LYS A 915 15.69 10.45 19.24
C LYS A 915 14.81 10.07 18.03
N GLU A 916 15.42 9.59 16.96
CA GLU A 916 14.70 9.26 15.72
C GLU A 916 13.67 8.14 15.94
N SER A 917 12.41 8.40 15.56
CA SER A 917 11.29 7.47 15.65
C SER A 917 10.14 7.90 14.73
N MET A 918 9.24 6.97 14.41
CA MET A 918 8.05 7.29 13.63
C MET A 918 7.06 8.13 14.42
N PHE A 919 6.91 7.87 15.72
CA PHE A 919 5.84 8.45 16.51
C PHE A 919 6.25 9.52 17.53
N GLY A 920 7.54 9.64 17.86
CA GLY A 920 8.03 10.57 18.89
C GLY A 920 7.70 10.11 20.32
N GLY A 921 7.41 8.82 20.48
CA GLY A 921 6.90 8.22 21.72
C GLY A 921 5.42 7.84 21.63
N SER A 922 5.00 7.00 22.57
CA SER A 922 3.62 6.52 22.65
C SER A 922 2.77 7.45 23.52
N ALA A 923 1.60 7.87 23.02
CA ALA A 923 0.64 8.56 23.85
C ALA A 923 0.05 7.60 24.86
N CYS A 924 0.18 7.94 26.13
CA CYS A 924 -0.38 7.14 27.21
C CYS A 924 -1.90 7.01 27.06
N GLY A 925 -2.37 5.79 26.79
CA GLY A 925 -3.79 5.43 26.70
C GLY A 925 -3.96 3.94 26.40
N MET A 926 -4.12 3.13 27.46
CA MET A 926 -4.34 1.68 27.40
C MET A 926 -3.28 0.89 26.62
N LYS A 927 -2.00 0.97 27.01
CA LYS A 927 -1.08 -0.13 26.71
C LYS A 927 -1.57 -1.36 27.48
N ALA A 928 -1.97 -2.40 26.77
CA ALA A 928 -2.09 -3.70 27.41
C ALA A 928 -0.66 -4.15 27.78
N GLU A 929 -0.48 -4.84 28.91
CA GLU A 929 0.83 -5.40 29.27
C GLU A 929 1.39 -6.33 28.18
N SER A 930 0.52 -6.82 27.29
CA SER A 930 0.88 -7.59 26.09
C SER A 930 1.66 -6.80 25.05
N ASP A 931 1.47 -5.49 24.94
CA ASP A 931 1.98 -4.70 23.82
C ASP A 931 3.50 -4.47 23.93
N GLU A 932 4.04 -4.58 25.14
CA GLU A 932 5.46 -4.38 25.46
C GLU A 932 6.28 -5.69 25.47
N LYS A 933 5.62 -6.85 25.44
CA LYS A 933 6.31 -8.15 25.43
C LYS A 933 7.06 -8.32 24.11
N LEU A 934 8.27 -8.87 24.14
CA LEU A 934 8.95 -9.20 22.89
C LEU A 934 8.06 -10.16 22.07
N PRO A 935 7.98 -9.99 20.75
CA PRO A 935 7.31 -10.96 19.91
C PRO A 935 7.96 -12.34 20.10
N CYS A 936 7.16 -13.36 20.43
CA CYS A 936 7.58 -14.77 20.57
C CYS A 936 8.52 -15.11 21.78
N GLU A 937 8.26 -14.60 23.00
CA GLU A 937 9.04 -14.91 24.23
C GLU A 937 8.92 -16.35 24.81
N GLY A 938 8.22 -17.27 24.15
CA GLY A 938 8.08 -18.66 24.61
C GLY A 938 9.12 -19.60 23.98
N GLN A 939 9.68 -20.52 24.77
CA GLN A 939 10.43 -21.71 24.27
C GLN A 939 9.52 -22.75 23.57
N GLY A 940 8.24 -22.46 23.40
CA GLY A 940 7.31 -23.23 22.60
C GLY A 940 6.39 -22.29 21.85
N ILE A 941 6.44 -22.35 20.52
CA ILE A 941 5.41 -21.81 19.62
C ILE A 941 4.17 -22.68 19.83
N ASN A 942 3.46 -22.47 20.93
CA ASN A 942 2.29 -23.27 21.28
C ASN A 942 1.25 -22.39 21.98
N VAL A 943 0.66 -21.45 21.24
CA VAL A 943 -0.49 -20.65 21.72
C VAL A 943 -1.52 -20.49 20.60
N ALA A 944 -2.10 -21.58 20.12
CA ALA A 944 -3.32 -21.60 19.28
C ALA A 944 -3.35 -20.80 17.94
N SER A 945 -2.39 -19.91 17.66
CA SER A 945 -2.38 -18.91 16.59
C SER A 945 -1.69 -19.35 15.30
N ASP A 946 -1.24 -20.59 15.21
CA ASP A 946 -0.66 -21.15 13.98
C ASP A 946 -1.49 -22.30 13.40
N LYS A 947 -2.67 -22.62 13.95
CA LYS A 947 -3.52 -23.70 13.42
C LYS A 947 -4.02 -23.40 12.01
N VAL A 948 -4.46 -22.16 11.77
CA VAL A 948 -4.95 -21.73 10.44
C VAL A 948 -3.78 -21.71 9.47
N ARG A 949 -2.65 -21.11 9.85
CA ARG A 949 -1.40 -21.18 9.08
C ARG A 949 -1.03 -22.62 8.72
N ASP A 950 -0.95 -23.51 9.69
CA ASP A 950 -0.54 -24.90 9.46
C ASP A 950 -1.53 -25.64 8.58
N ALA A 951 -2.82 -25.42 8.78
CA ALA A 951 -3.86 -25.99 7.93
C ALA A 951 -3.74 -25.53 6.47
N LEU A 952 -3.39 -24.26 6.25
CA LEU A 952 -3.28 -23.67 4.91
C LEU A 952 -1.93 -23.97 4.24
N TYR A 953 -0.83 -23.88 4.97
CA TYR A 953 0.51 -23.72 4.40
C TYR A 953 1.47 -24.87 4.69
N ALA A 954 1.22 -25.74 5.68
CA ALA A 954 2.20 -26.76 6.09
C ALA A 954 2.56 -27.76 4.97
N GLY A 955 1.66 -27.95 4.00
CA GLY A 955 1.90 -28.79 2.82
C GLY A 955 2.72 -28.10 1.71
N VAL A 956 2.94 -26.79 1.79
CA VAL A 956 3.59 -26.01 0.73
C VAL A 956 5.11 -26.12 0.84
N LYS A 957 5.71 -26.81 -0.14
CA LYS A 957 7.17 -26.91 -0.30
C LYS A 957 7.68 -25.76 -1.16
N LEU A 958 8.48 -24.88 -0.57
CA LEU A 958 9.11 -23.77 -1.28
C LEU A 958 10.32 -24.27 -2.10
N LYS A 959 10.41 -23.82 -3.35
CA LYS A 959 11.64 -23.90 -4.15
C LYS A 959 12.57 -22.73 -3.80
N PRO A 960 13.88 -22.80 -4.04
CA PRO A 960 14.73 -21.60 -4.04
C PRO A 960 14.19 -20.52 -4.99
N ARG A 961 14.44 -19.24 -4.69
CA ARG A 961 14.11 -18.16 -5.63
C ARG A 961 14.95 -18.31 -6.90
N ALA A 962 14.36 -17.99 -8.05
CA ALA A 962 15.10 -17.96 -9.31
C ALA A 962 16.20 -16.89 -9.23
N MET A 963 17.41 -17.20 -9.71
CA MET A 963 18.49 -16.23 -9.78
C MET A 963 18.34 -15.42 -11.06
N LEU A 964 18.34 -14.09 -10.92
CA LEU A 964 18.17 -13.21 -12.07
C LEU A 964 19.52 -12.83 -12.66
N VAL A 965 19.52 -12.58 -13.97
CA VAL A 965 20.66 -12.00 -14.67
C VAL A 965 20.17 -10.75 -15.38
N ALA A 966 20.89 -9.64 -15.19
CA ALA A 966 20.62 -8.43 -15.93
C ALA A 966 20.71 -8.70 -17.44
N GLY A 967 19.72 -8.21 -18.21
CA GLY A 967 19.74 -8.32 -19.66
C GLY A 967 21.01 -7.72 -20.27
N VAL A 968 21.49 -8.28 -21.37
CA VAL A 968 22.76 -7.89 -22.02
C VAL A 968 22.55 -6.78 -23.08
N THR A 969 21.31 -6.28 -23.24
CA THR A 969 20.93 -5.34 -24.31
C THR A 969 21.15 -3.91 -23.87
N PRO A 970 22.08 -3.15 -24.48
CA PRO A 970 22.29 -1.75 -24.16
C PRO A 970 21.16 -0.88 -24.76
N GLY A 971 20.56 0.01 -23.97
CA GLY A 971 19.92 1.23 -24.46
C GLY A 971 18.55 1.62 -23.91
N SER A 972 17.88 0.89 -23.03
CA SER A 972 16.54 1.30 -22.59
C SER A 972 16.19 1.06 -21.11
N ASN A 973 15.97 2.15 -20.37
CA ASN A 973 15.24 2.14 -19.10
C ASN A 973 13.73 2.23 -19.36
N THR A 974 13.19 1.35 -20.21
CA THR A 974 11.77 1.35 -20.58
C THR A 974 11.06 0.12 -20.01
N LEU A 975 9.75 0.22 -19.76
CA LEU A 975 8.89 -0.86 -19.24
C LEU A 975 9.03 -2.24 -19.94
N PRO A 976 9.29 -2.33 -21.26
CA PRO A 976 9.53 -3.60 -21.94
C PRO A 976 10.84 -4.32 -21.60
N ASP A 977 11.83 -3.62 -21.01
CA ASP A 977 13.17 -4.18 -20.79
C ASP A 977 13.21 -5.01 -19.51
N THR A 978 12.83 -6.27 -19.63
CA THR A 978 12.84 -7.23 -18.53
C THR A 978 14.24 -7.86 -18.38
N ASN A 979 14.69 -8.04 -17.13
CA ASN A 979 15.86 -8.91 -16.86
C ASN A 979 15.53 -10.32 -17.34
N SER A 980 16.49 -11.00 -17.97
CA SER A 980 16.29 -12.40 -18.34
C SER A 980 16.23 -13.26 -17.08
N VAL A 981 15.09 -13.90 -16.85
CA VAL A 981 14.96 -14.91 -15.79
C VAL A 981 15.75 -16.13 -16.23
N ILE A 982 16.81 -16.47 -15.49
CA ILE A 982 17.50 -17.74 -15.66
C ILE A 982 17.06 -18.64 -14.52
N GLU A 983 16.12 -19.53 -14.80
CA GLU A 983 15.84 -20.64 -13.91
C GLU A 983 17.04 -21.58 -13.92
N TRP A 984 17.94 -21.41 -12.96
CA TRP A 984 18.92 -22.43 -12.65
C TRP A 984 18.15 -23.71 -12.31
N ASN A 985 18.55 -24.83 -12.91
CA ASN A 985 18.02 -26.14 -12.56
C ASN A 985 18.54 -26.51 -11.16
N TYR A 986 18.00 -25.86 -10.13
CA TYR A 986 17.99 -26.36 -8.77
C TYR A 986 17.16 -27.63 -8.85
N SER A 987 17.82 -28.78 -8.77
CA SER A 987 17.17 -30.09 -8.82
C SER A 987 16.27 -30.25 -7.58
N MET A 988 15.10 -29.62 -7.58
CA MET A 988 14.02 -29.65 -6.58
C MET A 988 14.37 -29.45 -5.09
N GLU A 989 15.64 -29.31 -4.69
CA GLU A 989 16.08 -29.18 -3.30
C GLU A 989 16.93 -27.91 -3.11
N TYR A 990 16.86 -27.31 -1.91
CA TYR A 990 17.77 -26.22 -1.53
C TYR A 990 19.22 -26.71 -1.58
N PRO A 991 20.18 -25.86 -2.01
CA PRO A 991 21.59 -26.16 -1.88
C PRO A 991 21.89 -26.62 -0.45
N SER A 992 22.51 -27.78 -0.28
CA SER A 992 22.82 -28.32 1.06
C SER A 992 24.00 -27.62 1.74
N TYR A 993 24.79 -26.86 0.95
CA TYR A 993 26.03 -26.27 1.41
C TYR A 993 25.81 -24.93 2.12
N THR A 994 26.28 -24.84 3.37
CA THR A 994 26.36 -23.62 4.17
C THR A 994 27.81 -23.19 4.36
N ILE A 995 28.05 -21.91 4.64
CA ILE A 995 29.38 -21.37 4.93
C ILE A 995 29.40 -20.63 6.27
N THR A 996 30.57 -20.61 6.93
CA THR A 996 30.79 -19.80 8.13
C THR A 996 31.56 -18.52 7.77
N ALA A 997 31.38 -17.47 8.58
CA ALA A 997 32.12 -16.23 8.44
C ALA A 997 33.64 -16.45 8.48
N GLN A 998 34.15 -17.33 9.36
CA GLN A 998 35.59 -17.66 9.40
C GLN A 998 36.08 -18.23 8.08
N LYS A 999 35.30 -19.13 7.46
CA LYS A 999 35.70 -19.77 6.21
C LYS A 999 35.74 -18.73 5.08
N LEU A 1000 34.76 -17.82 5.04
CA LEU A 1000 34.76 -16.68 4.10
C LEU A 1000 35.96 -15.77 4.30
N ILE A 1001 36.22 -15.34 5.54
CA ILE A 1001 37.34 -14.46 5.89
C ILE A 1001 38.68 -15.11 5.51
N SER A 1002 38.87 -16.40 5.80
CA SER A 1002 40.11 -17.12 5.47
C SER A 1002 40.37 -17.26 3.96
N MET A 1003 39.38 -17.01 3.09
CA MET A 1003 39.61 -17.03 1.64
C MET A 1003 40.62 -15.96 1.21
N ALA A 1004 40.74 -14.87 1.98
CA ALA A 1004 41.70 -13.79 1.74
C ALA A 1004 43.07 -14.06 2.40
N ASP A 1005 43.35 -15.25 2.95
CA ASP A 1005 44.70 -15.60 3.45
C ASP A 1005 45.72 -15.67 2.30
N THR A 1006 45.25 -15.96 1.09
CA THR A 1006 46.01 -15.95 -0.16
C THR A 1006 45.29 -15.12 -1.24
N PRO A 1007 45.97 -14.69 -2.31
CA PRO A 1007 45.30 -14.17 -3.50
C PRO A 1007 44.24 -15.14 -4.05
N PHE A 1008 43.21 -14.61 -4.70
CA PHE A 1008 42.19 -15.41 -5.38
C PHE A 1008 42.74 -15.91 -6.72
N TYR A 1009 43.06 -17.21 -6.78
CA TYR A 1009 43.70 -17.83 -7.95
C TYR A 1009 42.72 -18.21 -9.05
N GLU A 1010 43.16 -18.05 -10.30
CA GLU A 1010 42.51 -18.67 -11.46
C GLU A 1010 42.56 -20.20 -11.36
N ARG A 1011 41.41 -20.83 -11.62
CA ARG A 1011 41.28 -22.27 -11.81
C ARG A 1011 40.39 -22.56 -13.01
N ASN A 1012 40.94 -23.31 -13.99
CA ASN A 1012 40.24 -23.70 -15.21
C ASN A 1012 39.61 -22.50 -15.97
N GLY A 1013 40.31 -21.37 -16.07
CA GLY A 1013 39.78 -20.19 -16.74
C GLY A 1013 38.84 -19.34 -15.90
N THR A 1014 38.64 -19.64 -14.61
CA THR A 1014 37.69 -18.92 -13.75
C THR A 1014 38.33 -18.44 -12.44
N ILE A 1015 37.88 -17.29 -11.93
CA ILE A 1015 38.22 -16.77 -10.61
C ILE A 1015 36.91 -16.50 -9.87
N ARG A 1016 36.82 -16.94 -8.60
CA ARG A 1016 35.64 -16.80 -7.74
C ARG A 1016 36.05 -16.02 -6.50
N ILE A 1017 35.36 -14.93 -6.23
CA ILE A 1017 35.61 -14.08 -5.07
C ILE A 1017 34.30 -13.96 -4.29
N ASP A 1018 34.34 -14.34 -3.02
CA ASP A 1018 33.28 -14.01 -2.08
C ASP A 1018 33.62 -12.69 -1.41
N MET A 1019 32.75 -11.69 -1.59
CA MET A 1019 33.07 -10.32 -1.21
C MET A 1019 33.11 -10.15 0.32
N GLY A 1020 32.41 -10.99 1.08
CA GLY A 1020 32.56 -11.05 2.54
C GLY A 1020 33.99 -11.37 3.02
N ALA A 1021 34.89 -11.89 2.17
CA ALA A 1021 36.29 -12.12 2.51
C ALA A 1021 37.07 -10.83 2.83
N VAL A 1022 36.57 -9.67 2.40
CA VAL A 1022 37.15 -8.35 2.70
C VAL A 1022 37.25 -8.05 4.19
N LEU A 1023 36.41 -8.70 5.00
CA LEU A 1023 36.44 -8.61 6.46
C LEU A 1023 37.74 -9.15 7.08
N ALA A 1024 38.60 -9.80 6.29
CA ALA A 1024 39.96 -10.16 6.71
C ALA A 1024 40.88 -8.95 6.92
N ASP A 1025 40.57 -7.81 6.26
CA ASP A 1025 41.30 -6.55 6.33
C ASP A 1025 42.82 -6.75 6.25
N ASN A 1026 43.27 -7.34 5.14
CA ASN A 1026 44.65 -7.70 4.92
C ASN A 1026 45.09 -7.33 3.49
N ARG A 1027 46.35 -7.64 3.15
CA ARG A 1027 46.91 -7.27 1.84
C ARG A 1027 46.17 -7.87 0.64
N ASN A 1028 45.41 -8.94 0.78
CA ASN A 1028 44.71 -9.63 -0.32
C ASN A 1028 43.22 -9.24 -0.39
N ALA A 1029 42.64 -8.71 0.69
CA ALA A 1029 41.30 -8.14 0.66
C ALA A 1029 41.12 -7.11 1.79
N TYR A 1030 40.74 -5.89 1.45
CA TYR A 1030 40.51 -4.78 2.40
C TYR A 1030 39.45 -3.82 1.88
N ALA A 1031 38.90 -2.99 2.78
CA ALA A 1031 37.86 -2.02 2.46
C ALA A 1031 38.29 -0.60 2.83
N ASP A 1032 37.98 0.37 1.97
CA ASP A 1032 38.14 1.80 2.26
C ASP A 1032 36.75 2.44 2.47
N GLY A 1033 36.65 3.35 3.45
CA GLY A 1033 35.40 4.02 3.81
C GLY A 1033 34.56 3.22 4.82
N VAL A 1034 33.30 3.62 4.98
CA VAL A 1034 32.37 2.98 5.94
C VAL A 1034 31.67 1.81 5.27
N TRP A 1035 31.84 0.62 5.84
CA TRP A 1035 31.18 -0.61 5.39
C TRP A 1035 30.64 -1.40 6.57
N ASP A 1036 29.47 -1.99 6.36
CA ASP A 1036 28.83 -2.99 7.18
C ASP A 1036 28.77 -4.32 6.42
N TYR A 1037 28.30 -5.36 7.10
CA TYR A 1037 28.03 -6.67 6.51
C TYR A 1037 26.65 -7.19 6.92
N CYS A 1038 26.05 -7.99 6.06
CA CYS A 1038 24.79 -8.67 6.33
C CYS A 1038 24.80 -10.08 5.74
N LEU A 1039 23.87 -10.91 6.19
CA LEU A 1039 23.63 -12.22 5.60
C LEU A 1039 23.08 -12.06 4.17
N SER A 1040 23.62 -12.83 3.23
CA SER A 1040 23.14 -12.89 1.84
C SER A 1040 22.29 -14.15 1.58
N GLU A 1041 21.59 -14.19 0.44
CA GLU A 1041 20.78 -15.36 0.05
C GLU A 1041 21.64 -16.55 -0.42
N SER A 1042 22.93 -16.31 -0.70
CA SER A 1042 23.93 -17.30 -1.06
C SER A 1042 24.21 -18.33 0.04
N TYR A 1043 24.72 -19.50 -0.36
CA TYR A 1043 25.09 -20.62 0.52
C TYR A 1043 23.95 -21.05 1.43
N ASN A 1044 22.78 -21.27 0.84
CA ASN A 1044 21.57 -21.57 1.60
C ASN A 1044 21.30 -20.53 2.70
N ARG A 1045 21.37 -19.24 2.31
CA ARG A 1045 21.14 -18.07 3.16
C ARG A 1045 22.18 -17.86 4.28
N THR A 1046 23.38 -18.47 4.20
CA THR A 1046 24.47 -18.31 5.19
C THR A 1046 25.66 -17.49 4.69
N GLY A 1047 25.62 -17.03 3.44
CA GLY A 1047 26.63 -16.13 2.88
C GLY A 1047 26.66 -14.75 3.56
N ILE A 1048 27.68 -13.97 3.25
CA ILE A 1048 27.86 -12.60 3.75
C ILE A 1048 28.01 -11.66 2.56
N ALA A 1049 27.16 -10.64 2.52
CA ALA A 1049 27.28 -9.51 1.61
C ALA A 1049 27.79 -8.26 2.35
N MET A 1050 28.60 -7.48 1.67
CA MET A 1050 29.06 -6.16 2.13
C MET A 1050 28.07 -5.08 1.70
N TYR A 1051 27.75 -4.16 2.59
CA TYR A 1051 26.78 -3.09 2.32
C TYR A 1051 26.99 -1.89 3.24
N ILE A 1052 26.22 -0.82 3.04
CA ILE A 1052 26.17 0.33 3.94
C ILE A 1052 24.75 0.37 4.50
N ARG A 1053 24.60 0.19 5.83
CA ARG A 1053 23.28 -0.03 6.42
C ARG A 1053 22.38 1.20 6.36
N ARG A 1054 22.94 2.39 6.56
CA ARG A 1054 22.14 3.62 6.69
C ARG A 1054 21.58 4.01 5.32
N PRO A 1055 20.25 4.04 5.14
CA PRO A 1055 19.65 4.29 3.84
C PRO A 1055 19.78 5.76 3.42
N GLY A 1056 19.83 6.00 2.10
CA GLY A 1056 19.87 7.34 1.51
C GLY A 1056 21.19 8.13 1.63
N GLU A 1057 22.28 7.52 2.11
CA GLU A 1057 23.61 8.15 2.14
C GLU A 1057 24.21 8.20 0.72
N THR A 1058 24.87 9.31 0.37
CA THR A 1058 25.53 9.49 -0.94
C THR A 1058 26.96 10.01 -0.79
N TYR A 1059 27.86 9.57 -1.68
CA TYR A 1059 29.30 9.77 -1.60
C TYR A 1059 29.86 10.34 -2.92
N GLU A 1060 30.39 11.57 -2.90
CA GLU A 1060 30.90 12.25 -4.10
C GLU A 1060 32.43 12.05 -4.30
N ALA A 1061 33.26 12.47 -3.34
CA ALA A 1061 34.73 12.45 -3.46
C ALA A 1061 35.37 11.17 -2.93
N ASP A 1062 35.08 10.81 -1.67
CA ASP A 1062 35.66 9.65 -0.97
C ASP A 1062 34.67 8.47 -1.01
N LYS A 1063 34.53 7.86 -2.20
CA LYS A 1063 33.60 6.75 -2.41
C LYS A 1063 34.08 5.50 -1.65
N PRO A 1064 33.23 4.88 -0.81
CA PRO A 1064 33.55 3.61 -0.17
C PRO A 1064 33.89 2.54 -1.22
N SER A 1065 34.91 1.73 -0.95
CA SER A 1065 35.38 0.71 -1.88
C SER A 1065 35.83 -0.58 -1.22
N LEU A 1066 35.79 -1.66 -2.00
CA LEU A 1066 36.17 -3.02 -1.62
C LEU A 1066 37.24 -3.51 -2.60
N HIS A 1067 38.37 -3.97 -2.07
CA HIS A 1067 39.54 -4.35 -2.84
C HIS A 1067 39.87 -5.84 -2.67
N TYR A 1068 40.23 -6.50 -3.77
CA TYR A 1068 40.57 -7.93 -3.78
C TYR A 1068 41.76 -8.23 -4.69
N ARG A 1069 42.74 -8.98 -4.19
CA ARG A 1069 43.90 -9.42 -4.96
C ARG A 1069 43.64 -10.75 -5.65
N ILE A 1070 43.75 -10.76 -6.98
CA ILE A 1070 43.61 -11.94 -7.82
C ILE A 1070 44.97 -12.36 -8.40
N ALA A 1071 45.09 -13.63 -8.80
CA ALA A 1071 46.24 -14.14 -9.54
C ALA A 1071 45.73 -14.89 -10.78
N CYS A 1072 46.17 -14.48 -11.98
CA CYS A 1072 45.60 -14.96 -13.23
C CYS A 1072 46.68 -15.30 -14.27
N ASP A 1073 46.38 -16.27 -15.15
CA ASP A 1073 47.32 -16.80 -16.16
C ASP A 1073 47.36 -15.95 -17.45
N GLY A 1074 46.78 -14.74 -17.39
CA GLY A 1074 46.63 -13.85 -18.54
C GLY A 1074 45.52 -14.26 -19.51
N GLY A 1075 44.90 -13.27 -20.15
CA GLY A 1075 43.85 -13.48 -21.15
C GLY A 1075 42.71 -12.46 -21.03
N ILE A 1076 41.63 -12.68 -21.78
CA ILE A 1076 40.45 -11.81 -21.72
C ILE A 1076 39.44 -12.40 -20.75
N TYR A 1077 39.07 -11.64 -19.72
CA TYR A 1077 38.10 -12.06 -18.72
C TYR A 1077 36.80 -11.27 -18.82
N THR A 1078 35.69 -11.98 -18.67
CA THR A 1078 34.37 -11.42 -18.39
C THR A 1078 34.15 -11.46 -16.88
N LEU A 1079 33.84 -10.32 -16.26
CA LEU A 1079 33.52 -10.23 -14.83
C LEU A 1079 32.02 -10.07 -14.63
N TRP A 1080 31.49 -10.86 -13.71
CA TRP A 1080 30.13 -10.80 -13.24
C TRP A 1080 30.11 -10.43 -11.75
N LEU A 1081 29.20 -9.54 -11.38
CA LEU A 1081 28.97 -9.11 -10.01
C LEU A 1081 27.58 -9.55 -9.56
N LEU A 1082 27.50 -10.25 -8.44
CA LEU A 1082 26.25 -10.56 -7.76
C LEU A 1082 25.96 -9.48 -6.73
N MET A 1083 24.92 -8.70 -6.97
CA MET A 1083 24.50 -7.66 -6.03
C MET A 1083 22.98 -7.56 -5.94
N LYS A 1084 22.53 -6.97 -4.84
CA LYS A 1084 21.15 -6.54 -4.60
C LYS A 1084 21.15 -5.02 -4.47
N ASN A 1085 20.24 -4.37 -5.17
CA ASN A 1085 20.01 -2.93 -5.07
C ASN A 1085 18.63 -2.69 -4.43
N GLU A 1086 18.59 -1.90 -3.35
CA GLU A 1086 17.34 -1.58 -2.63
C GLU A 1086 16.74 -0.22 -3.07
N SER A 1087 17.46 0.57 -3.88
CA SER A 1087 17.01 1.88 -4.37
C SER A 1087 17.49 2.19 -5.80
N TYR A 1088 16.57 2.68 -6.63
CA TYR A 1088 16.86 3.14 -7.98
C TYR A 1088 17.62 4.46 -8.06
N ASP A 1089 17.56 5.28 -7.02
CA ASP A 1089 18.24 6.57 -6.93
C ASP A 1089 19.76 6.33 -6.74
N GLY A 1090 20.42 5.81 -7.79
CA GLY A 1090 21.87 5.95 -7.98
C GLY A 1090 22.76 4.89 -7.34
N ALA A 1091 22.64 3.62 -7.72
CA ALA A 1091 23.80 2.72 -7.69
C ALA A 1091 24.76 3.10 -8.83
N GLU A 1092 25.56 4.15 -8.64
CA GLU A 1092 26.76 4.29 -9.45
C GLU A 1092 27.79 3.31 -8.91
N LEU A 1093 28.02 2.26 -9.69
CA LEU A 1093 29.11 1.34 -9.46
C LEU A 1093 30.30 1.80 -10.28
N LEU A 1094 31.45 1.94 -9.62
CA LEU A 1094 32.72 2.07 -10.31
C LEU A 1094 33.57 0.86 -9.95
N ALA A 1095 34.52 0.55 -10.81
CA ALA A 1095 35.52 -0.45 -10.51
C ALA A 1095 36.87 0.02 -11.05
N ASP A 1096 37.94 -0.61 -10.58
CA ASP A 1096 39.30 -0.44 -11.10
C ASP A 1096 40.03 -1.77 -11.18
N ILE A 1097 41.10 -1.80 -11.98
CA ILE A 1097 42.17 -2.79 -11.87
C ILE A 1097 43.48 -2.05 -11.59
N ASP A 1098 44.22 -2.50 -10.58
CA ASP A 1098 45.51 -1.94 -10.15
C ASP A 1098 45.47 -0.41 -9.94
N GLY A 1099 44.33 0.11 -9.45
CA GLY A 1099 44.08 1.53 -9.24
C GLY A 1099 43.76 2.33 -10.51
N ALA A 1100 43.73 1.68 -11.68
CA ALA A 1100 43.32 2.28 -12.93
C ALA A 1100 41.80 2.18 -13.09
N MET A 1101 41.11 3.29 -12.77
CA MET A 1101 39.65 3.41 -12.90
C MET A 1101 39.18 3.12 -14.33
N LEU A 1102 38.06 2.44 -14.39
CA LEU A 1102 37.55 1.92 -15.65
C LEU A 1102 36.64 2.93 -16.33
N PRO A 1103 36.70 3.00 -17.67
CA PRO A 1103 35.81 3.88 -18.40
C PRO A 1103 34.35 3.52 -18.11
N ARG A 1104 33.58 4.51 -17.66
CA ARG A 1104 32.16 4.32 -17.31
C ARG A 1104 31.36 3.74 -18.47
N GLU A 1105 31.65 4.14 -19.71
CA GLU A 1105 30.99 3.59 -20.90
C GLU A 1105 31.25 2.09 -21.14
N GLN A 1106 32.26 1.51 -20.50
CA GLN A 1106 32.59 0.08 -20.60
C GLN A 1106 32.03 -0.74 -19.43
N LEU A 1107 31.74 -0.09 -18.30
CA LEU A 1107 31.09 -0.70 -17.14
C LEU A 1107 29.60 -0.92 -17.40
N ALA A 1108 29.18 -2.19 -17.35
CA ALA A 1108 27.82 -2.65 -17.62
C ALA A 1108 27.25 -2.10 -18.94
N GLY A 1109 28.11 -1.87 -19.95
CA GLY A 1109 27.71 -1.30 -21.25
C GLY A 1109 27.36 0.19 -21.22
N GLY A 1110 27.78 0.94 -20.18
CA GLY A 1110 27.49 2.37 -20.01
C GLY A 1110 26.14 2.67 -19.36
N GLU A 1111 25.42 1.64 -18.89
CA GLU A 1111 24.09 1.78 -18.31
C GLU A 1111 24.09 2.05 -16.81
N ARG A 1112 22.94 2.52 -16.30
CA ARG A 1112 22.69 2.51 -14.87
C ARG A 1112 22.42 1.08 -14.42
N ILE A 1113 23.17 0.64 -13.42
CA ILE A 1113 22.99 -0.68 -12.82
C ILE A 1113 21.69 -0.79 -12.02
N GLY A 1114 21.08 0.31 -11.58
CA GLY A 1114 19.73 0.30 -11.01
C GLY A 1114 18.66 0.33 -12.10
N ASN A 1115 17.76 -0.67 -12.14
CA ASN A 1115 16.56 -0.66 -12.98
C ASN A 1115 15.37 -1.31 -12.24
N TYR A 1116 14.14 -0.99 -12.64
CA TYR A 1116 12.91 -1.50 -11.99
C TYR A 1116 12.88 -3.03 -11.87
N CYS A 1117 13.35 -3.71 -12.91
CA CYS A 1117 13.36 -5.18 -13.00
C CYS A 1117 14.32 -5.84 -12.01
N GLY A 1118 15.31 -5.11 -11.48
CA GLY A 1118 16.35 -5.60 -10.58
C GLY A 1118 16.26 -5.07 -9.16
N GLU A 1119 15.27 -4.22 -8.86
CA GLU A 1119 15.06 -3.69 -7.52
C GLU A 1119 14.76 -4.83 -6.54
N ARG A 1120 15.33 -4.75 -5.34
CA ARG A 1120 15.05 -5.60 -4.16
C ARG A 1120 15.37 -7.08 -4.34
N VAL A 1121 16.15 -7.48 -5.33
CA VAL A 1121 16.56 -8.88 -5.54
C VAL A 1121 18.03 -8.99 -5.88
N TYR A 1122 18.65 -10.11 -5.50
CA TYR A 1122 20.00 -10.43 -5.97
C TYR A 1122 19.96 -10.79 -7.46
N ARG A 1123 20.89 -10.20 -8.23
CA ARG A 1123 21.09 -10.54 -9.63
C ARG A 1123 22.55 -10.48 -10.02
N TRP A 1124 22.91 -11.31 -11.00
CA TRP A 1124 24.20 -11.21 -11.66
C TRP A 1124 24.17 -10.12 -12.73
N ILE A 1125 25.18 -9.25 -12.69
CA ILE A 1125 25.39 -8.18 -13.67
C ILE A 1125 26.73 -8.44 -14.35
N ARG A 1126 26.74 -8.46 -15.68
CA ARG A 1126 27.99 -8.49 -16.44
C ARG A 1126 28.63 -7.12 -16.34
N LEU A 1127 29.67 -7.00 -15.52
CA LEU A 1127 30.26 -5.70 -15.20
C LEU A 1127 31.12 -5.18 -16.35
N TRP A 1128 31.88 -6.04 -17.02
CA TRP A 1128 32.78 -5.67 -18.13
C TRP A 1128 33.48 -6.91 -18.70
N ARG A 1129 34.28 -6.69 -19.75
CA ARG A 1129 35.14 -7.70 -20.36
C ARG A 1129 36.44 -7.08 -20.86
N GLN A 1130 37.59 -7.47 -20.32
CA GLN A 1130 38.89 -6.88 -20.66
C GLN A 1130 40.04 -7.89 -20.60
N GLU A 1131 41.10 -7.60 -21.35
CA GLU A 1131 42.39 -8.29 -21.25
C GLU A 1131 43.11 -7.95 -19.94
N ILE A 1132 43.47 -8.98 -19.18
CA ILE A 1132 44.28 -8.88 -17.96
C ILE A 1132 45.58 -9.65 -18.22
N PRO A 1133 46.77 -9.03 -17.98
CA PRO A 1133 48.05 -9.71 -18.10
C PRO A 1133 48.20 -10.92 -17.17
N GLU A 1134 49.17 -11.79 -17.44
CA GLU A 1134 49.56 -12.82 -16.49
C GLU A 1134 50.21 -12.18 -15.25
N GLY A 1135 49.74 -12.52 -14.06
CA GLY A 1135 50.28 -11.97 -12.81
C GLY A 1135 49.26 -11.81 -11.68
N GLU A 1136 49.70 -11.16 -10.60
CA GLU A 1136 48.85 -10.70 -9.52
C GLU A 1136 48.31 -9.30 -9.84
N HIS A 1137 47.01 -9.10 -9.64
CA HIS A 1137 46.31 -7.85 -9.88
C HIS A 1137 45.37 -7.54 -8.71
N GLU A 1138 45.03 -6.27 -8.53
CA GLU A 1138 44.04 -5.81 -7.56
C GLU A 1138 42.78 -5.34 -8.29
N ILE A 1139 41.61 -5.74 -7.79
CA ILE A 1139 40.31 -5.30 -8.29
C ILE A 1139 39.64 -4.46 -7.20
N GLY A 1140 39.36 -3.20 -7.52
CA GLY A 1140 38.57 -2.29 -6.68
C GLY A 1140 37.11 -2.25 -7.15
N ILE A 1141 36.15 -2.28 -6.22
CA ILE A 1141 34.72 -2.05 -6.45
C ILE A 1141 34.25 -0.89 -5.56
N TYR A 1142 33.61 0.12 -6.15
CA TYR A 1142 33.23 1.36 -5.48
C TYR A 1142 31.72 1.61 -5.57
N THR A 1143 31.15 2.21 -4.53
CA THR A 1143 29.75 2.66 -4.52
C THR A 1143 29.65 4.15 -4.22
N SER A 1144 28.72 4.85 -4.88
CA SER A 1144 28.38 6.25 -4.59
C SER A 1144 27.18 6.43 -3.67
N SER A 1145 26.52 5.34 -3.28
CA SER A 1145 25.33 5.36 -2.44
C SER A 1145 25.30 4.19 -1.47
N SER A 1146 24.56 4.37 -0.38
CA SER A 1146 24.04 3.27 0.43
C SER A 1146 23.08 2.39 -0.38
N ASP A 1147 22.44 1.41 0.25
CA ASP A 1147 21.33 0.64 -0.37
C ASP A 1147 21.75 -0.43 -1.39
N ASN A 1148 23.07 -0.65 -1.56
CA ASN A 1148 23.62 -1.73 -2.37
C ASN A 1148 24.25 -2.82 -1.48
N ARG A 1149 23.96 -4.09 -1.79
CA ARG A 1149 24.58 -5.25 -1.14
C ARG A 1149 25.39 -6.03 -2.16
N PHE A 1150 26.67 -6.24 -1.87
CA PHE A 1150 27.63 -6.89 -2.76
C PHE A 1150 28.02 -8.26 -2.19
N ASP A 1151 27.74 -9.34 -2.94
CA ASP A 1151 27.86 -10.71 -2.44
C ASP A 1151 29.07 -11.45 -3.04
N ARG A 1152 29.16 -11.51 -4.38
CA ARG A 1152 30.18 -12.31 -5.07
C ARG A 1152 30.63 -11.69 -6.38
N ILE A 1153 31.86 -12.00 -6.78
CA ILE A 1153 32.40 -11.74 -8.11
C ILE A 1153 32.77 -13.08 -8.77
N TYR A 1154 32.39 -13.24 -10.03
CA TYR A 1154 32.78 -14.36 -10.88
C TYR A 1154 33.48 -13.84 -12.14
N MET A 1155 34.73 -14.23 -12.34
CA MET A 1155 35.46 -13.93 -13.57
C MET A 1155 35.64 -15.21 -14.37
N THR A 1156 35.47 -15.14 -15.69
CA THR A 1156 35.74 -16.26 -16.59
C THR A 1156 36.44 -15.78 -17.87
N LYS A 1157 37.35 -16.60 -18.43
CA LYS A 1157 37.93 -16.41 -19.77
C LYS A 1157 36.92 -16.61 -20.90
N GLY A 1158 35.80 -17.28 -20.60
CA GLY A 1158 34.72 -17.53 -21.55
C GLY A 1158 33.60 -16.49 -21.51
N GLU A 1159 32.46 -16.89 -22.08
CA GLU A 1159 31.16 -16.19 -21.94
C GLU A 1159 30.23 -17.00 -21.03
N GLU A 1160 30.74 -17.93 -20.22
CA GLU A 1160 29.88 -18.72 -19.35
C GLU A 1160 29.24 -17.87 -18.26
N MET A 1161 28.01 -18.25 -17.92
CA MET A 1161 27.26 -17.64 -16.84
C MET A 1161 27.83 -18.06 -15.47
N PRO A 1162 27.77 -17.20 -14.43
CA PRO A 1162 28.22 -17.53 -13.08
C PRO A 1162 27.50 -18.75 -12.53
N PRO A 1163 28.17 -19.75 -11.93
CA PRO A 1163 27.53 -21.00 -11.52
C PRO A 1163 26.52 -20.82 -10.37
N CYS A 1164 25.56 -21.76 -10.24
CA CYS A 1164 24.73 -21.85 -9.03
C CYS A 1164 25.55 -22.22 -7.79
N ASP A 1165 24.99 -21.99 -6.60
CA ASP A 1165 25.62 -22.25 -5.30
C ASP A 1165 26.28 -23.63 -5.18
N ASP A 1166 25.60 -24.70 -5.59
CA ASP A 1166 26.15 -26.07 -5.50
C ASP A 1166 27.39 -26.29 -6.37
N LYS A 1167 27.57 -25.49 -7.43
CA LYS A 1167 28.72 -25.55 -8.33
C LYS A 1167 29.79 -24.52 -7.97
N TRP A 1168 29.45 -23.48 -7.19
CA TRP A 1168 30.38 -22.45 -6.71
C TRP A 1168 31.58 -23.05 -5.94
N LYS A 1169 31.40 -24.20 -5.28
CA LYS A 1169 32.42 -24.87 -4.45
C LYS A 1169 33.01 -26.17 -5.02
N LYS A 1170 32.45 -26.76 -6.09
CA LYS A 1170 32.80 -28.13 -6.55
C LYS A 1170 34.21 -28.30 -7.16
N GLU A 1171 35.02 -27.25 -7.22
CA GLU A 1171 36.38 -27.27 -7.80
C GLU A 1171 37.47 -26.80 -6.82
N GLU A 1172 37.19 -26.83 -5.50
CA GLU A 1172 38.22 -26.62 -4.45
C GLU A 1172 39.22 -27.77 -4.35
#